data_AF-A0A1G6HN12-F1
#
_entry.id   AF-A0A1G6HN12-F1
#
_cell.length_a   1.000
_cell.length_b   1.000
_cell.length_c   1.000
_cell.angle_alpha   90.00
_cell.angle_beta   90.00
_cell.angle_gamma   90.00
#
_symmetry.space_group_name_H-M   'P 1'
#
loop_
_entity.id
_entity.type
_entity.pdbx_description
1 polymer ?
#
loop_
_entity_poly.entity_id
_entity_poly.type
_entity_poly.pdbx_seq_one_letter_code
_entity_poly.pdbx_strand_id
1 'polypeptide(L)'
;MRLPGRPSDRRRPGRRRTRTTTAALALAVAATVLGAPAPPAAAVPAAVTTPFKAGDAGYRCFRIPALVATPSGALLAFAEGRVATCSDIGHNDIVLRRSTDGGRSWGPLKVVVGGADEDAHGNPAPVVDTATGRISLLYATGPWSGTPSEPVRGPRNLRVVHSADDGVGWTEGAPLPHLKPADRGWISTGPGHGIQLTGGPYRGRLVVPGDFTTTDGRAGGQLYVSDDGGLTWALGAQAAADRTASAFPAELSVAETTGGGVYVNARSSARCGTEDHRMAATSADGGTTFDAPFSPVPGLDAPPVSGSLLRLHAKESGAAQDRLLFSAPSRLGPHTLEDRRELAIRSSYDEGRTWQTAGTVVTPGRSGYSDLAPLSSGAIGVLYESAGNIPHSDLVFTSFTEAQLDAGRRELRLPRTLDTGPNGYGNHALVHGGAQLGSRGSGKAMTFDGQDDYLRVVSCSDSLRLGADDFTLTAWFRHTATTGALPIVWGYGMGSGVRQFWLRAEPGRGAVRAAIDTGTAYAEVRTTSSYNDGQWHHAVLKRQAGRLTLAVDGGQEFASAAPAGDITPTADFSVHIGARPDFPNQPAGVTELFRGGLDDLRVFGRALTAQEASRVKSGALDVANEEERMRLGFSSMG
;
A
#
# COMPACT_ATOMS: atom_id res chain seq x y z
N MET A 1 -22.81 -70.94 -23.04
CA MET A 1 -23.46 -71.56 -24.22
C MET A 1 -22.58 -71.29 -25.44
N ARG A 2 -22.42 -72.29 -26.31
CA ARG A 2 -21.37 -72.42 -27.35
C ARG A 2 -21.36 -71.30 -28.41
N LEU A 3 -20.16 -70.98 -28.91
CA LEU A 3 -19.80 -70.34 -30.21
C LEU A 3 -20.53 -71.03 -31.40
N PRO A 4 -20.50 -70.58 -32.70
CA PRO A 4 -19.50 -69.73 -33.40
C PRO A 4 -20.04 -68.86 -34.58
N GLY A 5 -19.14 -68.24 -35.38
CA GLY A 5 -19.41 -68.02 -36.83
C GLY A 5 -18.85 -66.75 -37.48
N ARG A 6 -17.62 -66.83 -38.03
CA ARG A 6 -17.16 -66.07 -39.24
C ARG A 6 -17.56 -66.92 -40.49
N PRO A 7 -17.63 -66.43 -41.77
CA PRO A 7 -16.54 -65.70 -42.44
C PRO A 7 -16.87 -64.77 -43.66
N SER A 8 -15.81 -64.07 -44.10
CA SER A 8 -15.39 -63.65 -45.46
C SER A 8 -16.40 -63.32 -46.58
N ASP A 9 -16.16 -62.21 -47.31
CA ASP A 9 -15.75 -62.35 -48.72
C ASP A 9 -14.96 -61.17 -49.32
N ARG A 10 -14.17 -61.50 -50.33
CA ARG A 10 -13.18 -60.67 -51.07
C ARG A 10 -13.74 -60.12 -52.40
N ARG A 11 -12.95 -59.21 -53.00
CA ARG A 11 -12.75 -58.88 -54.46
C ARG A 11 -13.37 -57.54 -54.88
N ARG A 12 -12.80 -56.70 -55.76
CA ARG A 12 -11.52 -56.55 -56.51
C ARG A 12 -11.54 -55.14 -57.20
N PRO A 13 -10.46 -54.70 -57.90
CA PRO A 13 -10.06 -53.30 -58.03
C PRO A 13 -10.25 -52.67 -59.43
N GLY A 14 -10.03 -51.35 -59.54
CA GLY A 14 -9.67 -50.64 -60.78
C GLY A 14 -8.67 -49.52 -60.45
N ARG A 15 -7.39 -49.62 -60.87
CA ARG A 15 -6.76 -48.93 -62.03
C ARG A 15 -7.20 -47.46 -62.13
N ARG A 16 -6.36 -46.43 -62.27
CA ARG A 16 -4.99 -46.24 -62.80
C ARG A 16 -4.76 -44.72 -62.63
N ARG A 17 -3.66 -44.18 -62.14
CA ARG A 17 -2.50 -43.74 -62.94
C ARG A 17 -1.49 -43.06 -62.02
N THR A 18 -0.24 -43.45 -62.22
CA THR A 18 1.00 -42.92 -61.66
C THR A 18 1.34 -41.54 -62.21
N ARG A 19 1.80 -40.63 -61.35
CA ARG A 19 2.94 -39.75 -61.63
C ARG A 19 3.86 -39.70 -60.40
N THR A 20 5.07 -40.16 -60.63
CA THR A 20 6.35 -39.87 -59.97
C THR A 20 6.46 -38.38 -59.59
N THR A 21 7.15 -37.92 -58.53
CA THR A 21 8.38 -38.40 -57.89
C THR A 21 8.65 -37.61 -56.59
N THR A 22 9.46 -38.21 -55.70
CA THR A 22 10.34 -37.61 -54.67
C THR A 22 9.70 -36.80 -53.53
N ALA A 23 9.62 -37.44 -52.35
CA ALA A 23 9.67 -36.75 -51.06
C ALA A 23 10.65 -37.49 -50.14
N ALA A 24 11.65 -36.75 -49.66
CA ALA A 24 12.68 -37.19 -48.75
C ALA A 24 12.11 -37.63 -47.40
N LEU A 25 12.68 -38.68 -46.83
CA LEU A 25 12.38 -39.18 -45.50
C LEU A 25 13.04 -38.24 -44.47
N ALA A 26 12.26 -37.40 -43.79
CA ALA A 26 12.71 -36.66 -42.61
C ALA A 26 12.08 -37.26 -41.36
N LEU A 27 12.92 -37.81 -40.48
CA LEU A 27 12.54 -38.19 -39.11
C LEU A 27 12.07 -36.93 -38.37
N ALA A 28 10.79 -36.87 -38.00
CA ALA A 28 10.31 -35.87 -37.06
C ALA A 28 10.67 -36.32 -35.63
N VAL A 29 11.68 -35.68 -35.06
CA VAL A 29 11.93 -35.67 -33.61
C VAL A 29 10.79 -34.90 -32.97
N ALA A 30 10.00 -35.56 -32.11
CA ALA A 30 9.01 -34.90 -31.28
C ALA A 30 9.75 -34.10 -30.18
N ALA A 31 10.08 -32.84 -30.48
CA ALA A 31 10.48 -31.89 -29.46
C ALA A 31 9.24 -31.50 -28.65
N THR A 32 9.17 -31.98 -27.41
CA THR A 32 8.27 -31.41 -26.40
C THR A 32 8.72 -29.96 -26.14
N VAL A 33 8.06 -29.02 -26.80
CA VAL A 33 8.16 -27.60 -26.43
C VAL A 33 7.53 -27.48 -25.05
N LEU A 34 8.37 -27.42 -24.01
CA LEU A 34 7.98 -26.87 -22.72
C LEU A 34 7.53 -25.43 -23.00
N GLY A 35 6.22 -25.21 -23.00
CA GLY A 35 5.64 -23.89 -23.19
C GLY A 35 6.23 -22.94 -22.16
N ALA A 36 6.72 -21.79 -22.62
CA ALA A 36 7.08 -20.68 -21.76
C ALA A 36 5.93 -20.37 -20.78
N PRO A 37 6.21 -19.97 -19.53
CA PRO A 37 5.16 -19.52 -18.63
C PRO A 37 4.32 -18.45 -19.33
N ALA A 38 2.99 -18.62 -19.26
CA ALA A 38 2.06 -17.67 -19.83
C ALA A 38 2.37 -16.27 -19.25
N PRO A 39 2.29 -15.20 -20.06
CA PRO A 39 2.32 -13.84 -19.52
C PRO A 39 1.25 -13.70 -18.44
N PRO A 40 1.49 -12.89 -17.38
CA PRO A 40 0.52 -12.71 -16.31
C PRO A 40 -0.85 -12.32 -16.89
N ALA A 41 -1.91 -12.90 -16.32
CA ALA A 41 -3.27 -12.67 -16.76
C ALA A 41 -3.59 -11.18 -16.82
N ALA A 42 -3.66 -10.64 -18.04
CA ALA A 42 -4.17 -9.30 -18.27
C ALA A 42 -5.70 -9.35 -18.23
N ALA A 43 -6.29 -8.89 -17.14
CA ALA A 43 -7.69 -8.48 -17.13
C ALA A 43 -7.75 -6.97 -16.85
N VAL A 44 -7.84 -6.23 -17.95
CA VAL A 44 -8.13 -4.79 -18.06
C VAL A 44 -9.45 -4.48 -17.35
N PRO A 45 -9.61 -3.32 -16.69
CA PRO A 45 -10.94 -2.83 -16.34
C PRO A 45 -11.78 -2.46 -17.58
N ALA A 46 -13.10 -2.56 -17.49
CA ALA A 46 -14.01 -2.47 -18.63
C ALA A 46 -14.01 -1.11 -19.37
N ALA A 47 -13.55 -0.04 -18.71
CA ALA A 47 -13.11 1.25 -19.26
C ALA A 47 -12.45 2.03 -18.12
N VAL A 48 -11.35 2.73 -18.39
CA VAL A 48 -10.72 3.66 -17.42
C VAL A 48 -11.05 5.08 -17.87
N THR A 49 -11.73 5.85 -17.02
CA THR A 49 -12.05 7.26 -17.28
C THR A 49 -11.46 8.14 -16.19
N THR A 50 -11.19 9.41 -16.50
CA THR A 50 -10.64 10.36 -15.52
C THR A 50 -11.67 11.46 -15.30
N PRO A 51 -12.67 11.27 -14.40
CA PRO A 51 -13.64 12.31 -14.11
C PRO A 51 -12.98 13.60 -13.64
N PHE A 52 -11.90 13.53 -12.87
CA PHE A 52 -11.23 14.74 -12.38
C PHE A 52 -9.75 14.69 -12.73
N LYS A 53 -9.31 15.61 -13.58
CA LYS A 53 -7.92 15.71 -14.02
C LYS A 53 -7.31 17.01 -13.50
N ALA A 54 -6.14 16.92 -12.88
CA ALA A 54 -5.44 18.07 -12.34
C ALA A 54 -5.18 19.15 -13.40
N GLY A 55 -5.36 20.41 -12.99
CA GLY A 55 -5.29 21.58 -13.87
C GLY A 55 -6.59 21.89 -14.61
N ASP A 56 -7.59 21.01 -14.57
CA ASP A 56 -8.88 21.27 -15.21
C ASP A 56 -9.79 22.15 -14.35
N ALA A 57 -10.63 22.95 -15.01
CA ALA A 57 -11.69 23.75 -14.40
C ALA A 57 -11.23 24.72 -13.28
N GLY A 58 -9.96 25.17 -13.34
CA GLY A 58 -9.41 26.13 -12.38
C GLY A 58 -8.83 25.51 -11.10
N TYR A 59 -8.81 24.18 -10.98
CA TYR A 59 -8.26 23.49 -9.81
C TYR A 59 -6.87 22.92 -10.10
N ARG A 60 -5.93 23.14 -9.18
CA ARG A 60 -4.60 22.57 -9.26
C ARG A 60 -4.63 21.05 -9.22
N CYS A 61 -5.48 20.47 -8.39
CA CYS A 61 -5.69 19.03 -8.31
C CYS A 61 -7.00 18.66 -7.60
N PHE A 62 -7.33 17.38 -7.69
CA PHE A 62 -8.52 16.80 -7.09
C PHE A 62 -8.14 15.67 -6.14
N ARG A 63 -8.76 15.65 -4.96
CA ARG A 63 -8.46 14.70 -3.90
C ARG A 63 -9.72 14.23 -3.18
N ILE A 64 -9.56 13.24 -2.30
CA ILE A 64 -10.61 12.78 -1.38
C ILE A 64 -11.88 12.31 -2.14
N PRO A 65 -11.74 11.25 -2.97
CA PRO A 65 -12.84 10.72 -3.76
C PRO A 65 -13.96 10.19 -2.87
N ALA A 66 -15.20 10.46 -3.25
CA ALA A 66 -16.37 9.75 -2.76
C ALA A 66 -17.30 9.40 -3.92
N LEU A 67 -17.88 8.21 -3.91
CA LEU A 67 -18.66 7.67 -5.02
C LEU A 67 -19.94 7.01 -4.50
N VAL A 68 -21.08 7.42 -5.04
CA VAL A 68 -22.37 6.75 -4.79
C VAL A 68 -23.12 6.48 -6.07
N ALA A 69 -23.88 5.39 -6.09
CA ALA A 69 -24.90 5.11 -7.08
C ALA A 69 -26.27 5.51 -6.55
N THR A 70 -27.05 6.17 -7.40
CA THR A 70 -28.42 6.59 -7.09
C THR A 70 -29.42 5.50 -7.49
N PRO A 71 -30.69 5.54 -7.00
CA PRO A 71 -31.71 4.59 -7.43
C PRO A 71 -32.03 4.64 -8.93
N SER A 72 -31.76 5.77 -9.60
CA SER A 72 -31.90 5.90 -11.05
C SER A 72 -30.81 5.16 -11.84
N GLY A 73 -29.76 4.72 -11.17
CA GLY A 73 -28.56 4.13 -11.77
C GLY A 73 -27.49 5.16 -12.18
N ALA A 74 -27.70 6.45 -11.89
CA ALA A 74 -26.65 7.45 -12.08
C ALA A 74 -25.54 7.31 -11.02
N LEU A 75 -24.30 7.56 -11.44
CA LEU A 75 -23.14 7.64 -10.55
C LEU A 75 -22.82 9.11 -10.24
N LEU A 76 -22.57 9.40 -8.97
CA LEU A 76 -22.14 10.71 -8.48
C LEU A 76 -20.75 10.58 -7.90
N ALA A 77 -19.76 11.16 -8.58
CA ALA A 77 -18.37 11.20 -8.14
C ALA A 77 -18.06 12.58 -7.54
N PHE A 78 -17.74 12.61 -6.26
CA PHE A 78 -17.37 13.82 -5.52
C PHE A 78 -15.86 13.89 -5.30
N ALA A 79 -15.36 15.10 -5.16
CA ALA A 79 -13.96 15.38 -4.86
C ALA A 79 -13.81 16.69 -4.09
N GLU A 80 -12.69 16.84 -3.38
CA GLU A 80 -12.12 18.15 -3.09
C GLU A 80 -11.44 18.68 -4.36
N GLY A 81 -11.94 19.79 -4.90
CA GLY A 81 -11.24 20.60 -5.89
C GLY A 81 -10.33 21.60 -5.16
N ARG A 82 -9.01 21.40 -5.23
CA ARG A 82 -8.04 22.26 -4.53
C ARG A 82 -7.49 23.31 -5.48
N VAL A 83 -7.69 24.59 -5.14
CA VAL A 83 -7.49 25.69 -6.10
C VAL A 83 -6.01 25.97 -6.37
N ALA A 84 -5.24 26.33 -5.34
CA ALA A 84 -3.87 26.81 -5.51
C ALA A 84 -2.80 25.70 -5.45
N THR A 85 -2.97 24.73 -4.55
CA THR A 85 -2.00 23.66 -4.28
C THR A 85 -2.71 22.35 -4.01
N CYS A 86 -1.97 21.24 -3.92
CA CYS A 86 -2.49 19.97 -3.43
C CYS A 86 -2.45 19.83 -1.91
N SER A 87 -2.26 20.92 -1.16
CA SER A 87 -2.22 20.91 0.31
C SER A 87 -3.58 20.56 0.92
N ASP A 88 -3.57 19.91 2.09
CA ASP A 88 -4.78 19.63 2.89
C ASP A 88 -5.35 20.88 3.59
N ILE A 89 -4.68 22.03 3.44
CA ILE A 89 -5.09 23.34 3.95
C ILE A 89 -5.01 24.34 2.80
N GLY A 90 -6.12 25.03 2.55
CA GLY A 90 -6.25 26.02 1.49
C GLY A 90 -7.70 26.18 1.05
N HIS A 91 -7.89 27.02 0.03
CA HIS A 91 -9.17 27.17 -0.67
C HIS A 91 -9.49 25.87 -1.40
N ASN A 92 -10.50 25.17 -0.88
CA ASN A 92 -10.95 23.88 -1.38
C ASN A 92 -12.47 23.93 -1.58
N ASP A 93 -12.93 23.52 -2.75
CA ASP A 93 -14.34 23.34 -3.05
C ASP A 93 -14.71 21.86 -3.00
N ILE A 94 -15.99 21.56 -2.75
CA ILE A 94 -16.53 20.22 -3.01
C ILE A 94 -17.18 20.23 -4.37
N VAL A 95 -16.65 19.42 -5.28
CA VAL A 95 -17.08 19.33 -6.67
C VAL A 95 -17.69 17.96 -6.97
N LEU A 96 -18.54 17.91 -8.00
CA LEU A 96 -19.27 16.74 -8.45
C LEU A 96 -19.12 16.58 -9.96
N ARG A 97 -18.97 15.34 -10.41
CA ARG A 97 -19.34 14.90 -11.75
C ARG A 97 -20.35 13.77 -11.70
N ARG A 98 -21.31 13.83 -12.62
CA ARG A 98 -22.40 12.86 -12.74
C ARG A 98 -22.24 12.04 -14.02
N SER A 99 -22.48 10.74 -13.92
CA SER A 99 -22.50 9.80 -15.04
C SER A 99 -23.83 9.08 -15.09
N THR A 100 -24.40 8.91 -16.29
CA THR A 100 -25.64 8.14 -16.53
C THR A 100 -25.41 6.88 -17.37
N ASP A 101 -24.16 6.54 -17.67
CA ASP A 101 -23.79 5.43 -18.55
C ASP A 101 -22.83 4.43 -17.88
N GLY A 102 -22.84 4.39 -16.54
CA GLY A 102 -21.99 3.50 -15.74
C GLY A 102 -20.53 3.95 -15.64
N GLY A 103 -20.25 5.24 -15.82
CA GLY A 103 -18.92 5.84 -15.66
C GLY A 103 -18.08 5.83 -16.94
N ARG A 104 -18.71 5.56 -18.09
CA ARG A 104 -18.06 5.59 -19.41
C ARG A 104 -17.89 7.02 -19.91
N SER A 105 -18.79 7.93 -19.53
CA SER A 105 -18.65 9.36 -19.72
C SER A 105 -19.15 10.12 -18.49
N TRP A 106 -18.60 11.32 -18.30
CA TRP A 106 -18.93 12.17 -17.16
C TRP A 106 -19.40 13.53 -17.67
N GLY A 107 -20.51 14.02 -17.07
CA GLY A 107 -21.02 15.36 -17.31
C GLY A 107 -20.04 16.46 -16.88
N PRO A 108 -20.41 17.73 -17.11
CA PRO A 108 -19.59 18.87 -16.69
C PRO A 108 -19.36 18.86 -15.17
N LEU A 109 -18.23 19.43 -14.76
CA LEU A 109 -17.94 19.66 -13.34
C LEU A 109 -18.95 20.64 -12.75
N LYS A 110 -19.49 20.31 -11.58
CA LYS A 110 -20.35 21.17 -10.79
C LYS A 110 -19.74 21.43 -9.43
N VAL A 111 -19.71 22.68 -8.98
CA VAL A 111 -19.41 23.02 -7.59
C VAL A 111 -20.65 22.78 -6.75
N VAL A 112 -20.53 21.92 -5.72
CA VAL A 112 -21.61 21.57 -4.78
C VAL A 112 -21.53 22.48 -3.55
N VAL A 113 -20.32 22.73 -3.05
CA VAL A 113 -20.04 23.63 -1.93
C VAL A 113 -18.77 24.42 -2.24
N GLY A 114 -18.76 25.70 -1.90
CA GLY A 114 -17.64 26.62 -2.13
C GLY A 114 -17.84 27.48 -3.38
N GLY A 115 -16.74 27.97 -3.95
CA GLY A 115 -16.70 28.85 -5.13
C GLY A 115 -17.13 30.29 -4.89
N ALA A 116 -17.92 30.56 -3.85
CA ALA A 116 -18.33 31.91 -3.44
C ALA A 116 -17.49 32.46 -2.26
N ASP A 117 -16.72 31.60 -1.61
CA ASP A 117 -15.81 31.89 -0.51
C ASP A 117 -14.50 31.12 -0.75
N GLU A 118 -13.51 31.35 0.09
CA GLU A 118 -12.22 30.68 0.02
C GLU A 118 -11.98 29.69 1.17
N ASP A 119 -13.03 29.25 1.88
CA ASP A 119 -12.85 28.33 3.01
C ASP A 119 -12.33 26.94 2.56
N ALA A 120 -11.87 26.16 3.52
CA ALA A 120 -11.40 24.79 3.29
C ALA A 120 -12.58 23.81 3.39
N HIS A 121 -13.39 23.68 2.34
CA HIS A 121 -14.45 22.66 2.26
C HIS A 121 -13.86 21.32 1.85
N GLY A 122 -14.19 20.26 2.58
CA GLY A 122 -13.63 18.95 2.23
C GLY A 122 -14.23 17.78 2.99
N ASN A 123 -13.59 16.63 2.82
CA ASN A 123 -14.04 15.36 3.36
C ASN A 123 -15.50 15.02 2.99
N PRO A 124 -15.87 15.07 1.69
CA PRO A 124 -17.23 14.77 1.26
C PRO A 124 -17.61 13.34 1.65
N ALA A 125 -18.74 13.18 2.34
CA ALA A 125 -19.28 11.89 2.73
C ALA A 125 -20.76 11.76 2.31
N PRO A 126 -21.03 11.42 1.03
CA PRO A 126 -22.38 11.22 0.52
C PRO A 126 -22.99 9.91 1.05
N VAL A 127 -24.29 9.94 1.29
CA VAL A 127 -25.12 8.76 1.57
C VAL A 127 -26.47 8.90 0.88
N VAL A 128 -26.98 7.78 0.37
CA VAL A 128 -28.22 7.73 -0.39
C VAL A 128 -29.30 7.08 0.47
N ASP A 129 -30.41 7.78 0.69
CA ASP A 129 -31.64 7.16 1.16
C ASP A 129 -32.36 6.54 -0.04
N THR A 130 -32.26 5.22 -0.16
CA THR A 130 -32.83 4.47 -1.30
C THR A 130 -34.36 4.48 -1.30
N ALA A 131 -35.01 4.77 -0.17
CA ALA A 131 -36.48 4.83 -0.09
C ALA A 131 -37.04 6.08 -0.77
N THR A 132 -36.36 7.23 -0.61
CA THR A 132 -36.81 8.52 -1.17
C THR A 132 -36.00 8.98 -2.37
N GLY A 133 -34.81 8.42 -2.60
CA GLY A 133 -33.84 8.90 -3.58
C GLY A 133 -33.05 10.13 -3.14
N ARG A 134 -33.23 10.61 -1.91
CA ARG A 134 -32.47 11.75 -1.38
C ARG A 134 -31.00 11.37 -1.22
N ILE A 135 -30.13 12.25 -1.68
CA ILE A 135 -28.69 12.19 -1.37
C ILE A 135 -28.40 13.23 -0.31
N SER A 136 -27.78 12.81 0.80
CA SER A 136 -27.25 13.71 1.83
C SER A 136 -25.73 13.68 1.76
N LEU A 137 -25.10 14.85 1.67
CA LEU A 137 -23.65 15.00 1.65
C LEU A 137 -23.22 15.72 2.91
N LEU A 138 -22.69 14.97 3.86
CA LEU A 138 -22.05 15.53 5.05
C LEU A 138 -20.61 15.91 4.69
N TYR A 139 -20.15 17.03 5.21
CA TYR A 139 -18.81 17.51 4.95
C TYR A 139 -18.29 18.37 6.10
N ALA A 140 -16.98 18.56 6.09
CA ALA A 140 -16.29 19.36 7.09
C ALA A 140 -15.65 20.59 6.44
N THR A 141 -15.89 21.76 7.02
CA THR A 141 -15.48 23.06 6.50
C THR A 141 -14.89 23.95 7.58
N GLY A 142 -14.04 24.90 7.22
CA GLY A 142 -13.52 25.91 8.12
C GLY A 142 -12.60 26.90 7.42
N PRO A 143 -12.34 28.06 8.04
CA PRO A 143 -11.44 29.04 7.47
C PRO A 143 -10.00 28.54 7.50
N TRP A 144 -9.17 29.19 6.71
CA TRP A 144 -7.72 29.07 6.76
C TRP A 144 -7.09 30.46 6.59
N SER A 145 -5.80 30.56 6.90
CA SER A 145 -5.04 31.81 6.73
C SER A 145 -3.61 31.51 6.26
N GLY A 146 -2.81 32.57 6.07
CA GLY A 146 -1.45 32.44 5.57
C GLY A 146 -1.38 32.48 4.05
N THR A 147 -0.44 31.76 3.46
CA THR A 147 -0.21 31.72 2.01
C THR A 147 -0.31 30.28 1.48
N PRO A 148 -0.46 30.07 0.17
CA PRO A 148 -0.47 28.71 -0.39
C PRO A 148 0.80 27.90 -0.08
N SER A 149 1.95 28.55 0.13
CA SER A 149 3.21 27.91 0.54
C SER A 149 3.32 27.67 2.05
N GLU A 150 2.59 28.45 2.85
CA GLU A 150 2.61 28.38 4.32
C GLU A 150 1.17 28.51 4.87
N PRO A 151 0.29 27.54 4.60
CA PRO A 151 -1.11 27.64 4.98
C PRO A 151 -1.30 27.27 6.46
N VAL A 152 -2.18 28.00 7.14
CA VAL A 152 -2.53 27.78 8.55
C VAL A 152 -3.99 27.37 8.65
N ARG A 153 -4.23 26.22 9.29
CA ARG A 153 -5.58 25.64 9.43
C ARG A 153 -6.37 26.37 10.52
N GLY A 154 -7.60 26.77 10.21
CA GLY A 154 -8.57 27.26 11.20
C GLY A 154 -9.46 26.15 11.80
N PRO A 155 -10.41 26.50 12.68
CA PRO A 155 -11.32 25.54 13.30
C PRO A 155 -12.26 24.93 12.26
N ARG A 156 -12.48 23.61 12.36
CA ARG A 156 -13.37 22.87 11.44
C ARG A 156 -14.75 22.62 12.06
N ASN A 157 -15.79 22.72 11.26
CA ASN A 157 -17.21 22.50 11.60
C ASN A 157 -17.85 21.55 10.58
N LEU A 158 -18.98 20.94 10.96
CA LEU A 158 -19.74 20.04 10.11
C LEU A 158 -20.97 20.73 9.51
N ARG A 159 -21.26 20.39 8.26
CA ARG A 159 -22.45 20.85 7.54
C ARG A 159 -23.00 19.72 6.67
N VAL A 160 -24.23 19.89 6.17
CA VAL A 160 -24.87 18.97 5.23
C VAL A 160 -25.56 19.73 4.11
N VAL A 161 -25.49 19.19 2.89
CA VAL A 161 -26.32 19.59 1.75
C VAL A 161 -27.09 18.38 1.23
N HIS A 162 -28.24 18.63 0.61
CA HIS A 162 -29.08 17.57 0.05
C HIS A 162 -29.34 17.76 -1.44
N SER A 163 -29.47 16.65 -2.16
CA SER A 163 -30.10 16.60 -3.47
C SER A 163 -31.35 15.73 -3.40
N ALA A 164 -32.44 16.22 -3.99
CA ALA A 164 -33.71 15.49 -4.13
C ALA A 164 -34.03 15.17 -5.61
N ASP A 165 -33.11 15.51 -6.52
CA ASP A 165 -33.27 15.45 -7.96
C ASP A 165 -32.05 14.73 -8.61
N ASP A 166 -31.62 13.63 -7.98
CA ASP A 166 -30.63 12.71 -8.54
C ASP A 166 -29.24 13.36 -8.78
N GLY A 167 -28.85 14.28 -7.88
CA GLY A 167 -27.57 14.99 -7.91
C GLY A 167 -27.53 16.20 -8.84
N VAL A 168 -28.65 16.57 -9.46
CA VAL A 168 -28.73 17.71 -10.40
C VAL A 168 -28.69 19.04 -9.66
N GLY A 169 -29.40 19.18 -8.55
CA GLY A 169 -29.52 20.35 -7.69
C GLY A 169 -29.10 20.04 -6.25
N TRP A 170 -28.66 21.06 -5.51
CA TRP A 170 -28.22 20.93 -4.12
C TRP A 170 -28.78 22.08 -3.28
N THR A 171 -29.20 21.78 -2.05
CA THR A 171 -29.64 22.80 -1.08
C THR A 171 -28.47 23.65 -0.60
N GLU A 172 -28.78 24.78 0.03
CA GLU A 172 -27.80 25.48 0.85
C GLU A 172 -27.33 24.59 2.02
N GLY A 173 -26.07 24.74 2.44
CA GLY A 173 -25.48 23.92 3.49
C GLY A 173 -26.04 24.26 4.88
N ALA A 174 -26.68 23.31 5.55
CA ALA A 174 -27.15 23.47 6.93
C ALA A 174 -26.02 23.16 7.94
N PRO A 175 -25.82 23.99 8.98
CA PRO A 175 -24.81 23.72 10.01
C PRO A 175 -25.24 22.58 10.95
N LEU A 176 -24.26 21.78 11.40
CA LEU A 176 -24.46 20.64 12.32
C LEU A 176 -23.58 20.79 13.58
N PRO A 177 -23.72 21.86 14.37
CA PRO A 177 -22.82 22.14 15.50
C PRO A 177 -22.93 21.11 16.63
N HIS A 178 -24.12 20.51 16.82
CA HIS A 178 -24.37 19.50 17.85
C HIS A 178 -23.66 18.16 17.60
N LEU A 179 -23.12 17.96 16.39
CA LEU A 179 -22.30 16.78 16.05
C LEU A 179 -20.82 16.95 16.41
N LYS A 180 -20.41 18.15 16.87
CA LYS A 180 -19.04 18.44 17.31
C LYS A 180 -19.03 18.73 18.82
N PRO A 181 -18.68 17.73 19.65
CA PRO A 181 -18.45 17.96 21.07
C PRO A 181 -17.40 19.05 21.34
N ALA A 182 -17.51 19.74 22.48
CA ALA A 182 -16.70 20.92 22.79
C ALA A 182 -15.18 20.65 22.94
N ASP A 183 -14.83 19.40 23.27
CA ASP A 183 -13.44 18.94 23.40
C ASP A 183 -12.79 18.60 22.05
N ARG A 184 -13.53 18.66 20.93
CA ARG A 184 -13.01 18.37 19.59
C ARG A 184 -12.18 19.55 19.07
N GLY A 185 -10.85 19.40 19.13
CA GLY A 185 -9.91 20.32 18.48
C GLY A 185 -9.98 20.26 16.95
N TRP A 186 -10.30 19.09 16.38
CA TRP A 186 -10.52 18.89 14.96
C TRP A 186 -11.57 17.79 14.74
N ILE A 187 -12.34 17.88 13.65
CA ILE A 187 -13.42 16.93 13.32
C ILE A 187 -13.59 16.82 11.81
N SER A 188 -13.99 15.64 11.33
CA SER A 188 -14.35 15.42 9.92
C SER A 188 -15.37 14.32 9.68
N THR A 189 -15.63 14.06 8.40
CA THR A 189 -16.54 13.07 7.82
C THR A 189 -15.75 12.19 6.83
N GLY A 190 -16.21 10.96 6.59
CA GLY A 190 -15.57 10.03 5.66
C GLY A 190 -14.05 9.90 5.91
N PRO A 191 -13.21 9.95 4.85
CA PRO A 191 -13.55 10.03 3.42
C PRO A 191 -14.39 8.86 2.88
N GLY A 192 -14.97 9.01 1.69
CA GLY A 192 -15.76 7.99 1.03
C GLY A 192 -17.26 8.12 1.30
N HIS A 193 -18.03 7.05 1.17
CA HIS A 193 -19.49 7.07 1.32
C HIS A 193 -19.98 6.60 2.71
N GLY A 194 -21.20 7.02 3.06
CA GLY A 194 -22.00 6.39 4.11
C GLY A 194 -22.93 5.30 3.57
N ILE A 195 -23.58 4.56 4.45
CA ILE A 195 -24.48 3.45 4.11
C ILE A 195 -25.90 3.70 4.62
N GLN A 196 -26.88 3.04 4.00
CA GLN A 196 -28.20 2.84 4.56
C GLN A 196 -28.33 1.39 5.02
N LEU A 197 -28.72 1.17 6.27
CA LEU A 197 -28.95 -0.18 6.79
C LEU A 197 -30.16 -0.81 6.11
N THR A 198 -30.01 -2.03 5.61
CA THR A 198 -31.03 -2.74 4.84
C THR A 198 -31.74 -3.82 5.67
N GLY A 199 -31.12 -4.27 6.77
CA GLY A 199 -31.62 -5.32 7.65
C GLY A 199 -31.73 -4.91 9.12
N GLY A 200 -32.23 -5.85 9.93
CA GLY A 200 -32.31 -5.71 11.38
C GLY A 200 -33.27 -4.62 11.90
N PRO A 201 -33.21 -4.32 13.23
CA PRO A 201 -34.11 -3.36 13.89
C PRO A 201 -33.95 -1.91 13.42
N TYR A 202 -32.81 -1.59 12.81
CA TYR A 202 -32.43 -0.23 12.39
C TYR A 202 -32.53 -0.04 10.87
N ARG A 203 -33.26 -0.94 10.17
CA ARG A 203 -33.47 -0.85 8.72
C ARG A 203 -33.96 0.55 8.32
N GLY A 204 -33.28 1.15 7.34
CA GLY A 204 -33.55 2.49 6.82
C GLY A 204 -32.65 3.58 7.41
N ARG A 205 -32.01 3.33 8.56
CA ARG A 205 -31.06 4.25 9.17
C ARG A 205 -29.89 4.52 8.23
N LEU A 206 -29.52 5.79 8.09
CA LEU A 206 -28.30 6.22 7.43
C LEU A 206 -27.16 6.28 8.44
N VAL A 207 -25.98 5.85 8.03
CA VAL A 207 -24.75 5.87 8.85
C VAL A 207 -23.63 6.49 8.02
N VAL A 208 -23.06 7.59 8.50
CA VAL A 208 -21.92 8.28 7.89
C VAL A 208 -20.74 8.24 8.87
N PRO A 209 -19.56 7.73 8.46
CA PRO A 209 -18.38 7.74 9.31
C PRO A 209 -17.73 9.13 9.40
N GLY A 210 -16.92 9.33 10.44
CA GLY A 210 -16.05 10.48 10.59
C GLY A 210 -14.97 10.23 11.63
N ASP A 211 -14.06 11.18 11.77
CA ASP A 211 -12.96 11.13 12.71
C ASP A 211 -12.72 12.47 13.39
N PHE A 212 -11.93 12.46 14.45
CA PHE A 212 -11.67 13.63 15.25
C PHE A 212 -10.34 13.56 15.99
N THR A 213 -9.88 14.73 16.43
CA THR A 213 -8.88 14.84 17.49
C THR A 213 -9.42 15.71 18.61
N THR A 214 -9.09 15.37 19.84
CA THR A 214 -9.44 16.14 21.02
C THR A 214 -8.35 17.13 21.40
N THR A 215 -8.69 18.12 22.22
CA THR A 215 -7.75 19.12 22.73
C THR A 215 -6.75 18.55 23.75
N ASP A 216 -7.04 17.39 24.35
CA ASP A 216 -6.17 16.68 25.31
C ASP A 216 -5.22 15.66 24.64
N GLY A 217 -5.12 15.66 23.31
CA GLY A 217 -4.15 14.84 22.59
C GLY A 217 -4.60 13.44 22.22
N ARG A 218 -5.91 13.17 22.16
CA ARG A 218 -6.48 11.91 21.65
C ARG A 218 -6.94 12.04 20.20
N ALA A 219 -7.06 10.91 19.51
CA ALA A 219 -7.61 10.81 18.16
C ALA A 219 -8.53 9.60 18.06
N GLY A 220 -9.61 9.73 17.28
CA GLY A 220 -10.68 8.75 17.28
C GLY A 220 -11.58 8.79 16.07
N GLY A 221 -12.42 7.77 16.00
CA GLY A 221 -13.50 7.65 15.01
C GLY A 221 -14.86 7.87 15.66
N GLN A 222 -15.80 8.40 14.87
CA GLN A 222 -17.20 8.55 15.26
C GLN A 222 -18.17 8.28 14.11
N LEU A 223 -19.39 7.89 14.44
CA LEU A 223 -20.47 7.69 13.48
C LEU A 223 -21.52 8.80 13.62
N TYR A 224 -22.06 9.25 12.49
CA TYR A 224 -23.24 10.12 12.42
C TYR A 224 -24.40 9.30 11.89
N VAL A 225 -25.53 9.34 12.57
CA VAL A 225 -26.71 8.52 12.21
C VAL A 225 -27.94 9.38 11.95
N SER A 226 -28.81 8.91 11.06
CA SER A 226 -30.09 9.54 10.75
C SER A 226 -31.17 8.47 10.55
N ASP A 227 -32.32 8.64 11.21
CA ASP A 227 -33.46 7.72 11.14
C ASP A 227 -34.63 8.28 10.31
N ASP A 228 -34.47 9.46 9.71
CA ASP A 228 -35.53 10.19 8.98
C ASP A 228 -35.13 10.51 7.52
N GLY A 229 -34.28 9.67 6.93
CA GLY A 229 -33.83 9.82 5.55
C GLY A 229 -32.83 10.96 5.35
N GLY A 230 -32.12 11.36 6.41
CA GLY A 230 -31.06 12.37 6.37
C GLY A 230 -31.51 13.78 6.72
N LEU A 231 -32.75 14.00 7.16
CA LEU A 231 -33.27 15.33 7.52
C LEU A 231 -32.69 15.82 8.85
N THR A 232 -32.54 14.91 9.83
CA THR A 232 -31.87 15.19 11.09
C THR A 232 -30.76 14.17 11.34
N TRP A 233 -29.74 14.60 12.09
CA TRP A 233 -28.54 13.82 12.36
C TRP A 233 -28.23 13.79 13.85
N ALA A 234 -27.81 12.64 14.34
CA ALA A 234 -27.34 12.44 15.70
C ALA A 234 -25.89 11.93 15.71
N LEU A 235 -25.17 12.25 16.77
CA LEU A 235 -23.85 11.70 17.04
C LEU A 235 -24.04 10.30 17.64
N GLY A 236 -23.50 9.27 16.98
CA GLY A 236 -23.56 7.88 17.38
C GLY A 236 -22.27 7.41 18.08
N ALA A 237 -21.85 6.21 17.70
CA ALA A 237 -20.69 5.52 18.29
C ALA A 237 -19.42 6.37 18.19
N GLN A 238 -18.62 6.37 19.26
CA GLN A 238 -17.37 7.13 19.36
C GLN A 238 -16.31 6.30 20.09
N ALA A 239 -15.10 6.27 19.57
CA ALA A 239 -13.95 5.66 20.24
C ALA A 239 -12.67 6.41 19.88
N ALA A 240 -11.79 6.59 20.86
CA ALA A 240 -10.54 7.31 20.69
C ALA A 240 -9.39 6.63 21.44
N ALA A 241 -8.19 6.75 20.89
CA ALA A 241 -6.93 6.35 21.49
C ALA A 241 -6.04 7.58 21.77
N ASP A 242 -5.08 7.40 22.67
CA ASP A 242 -4.03 8.39 22.90
C ASP A 242 -3.15 8.51 21.64
N ARG A 243 -2.80 9.73 21.21
CA ARG A 243 -1.95 9.93 20.03
C ARG A 243 -0.49 9.53 20.24
N THR A 244 -0.09 9.28 21.48
CA THR A 244 1.22 8.71 21.85
C THR A 244 1.25 7.18 21.80
N ALA A 245 0.09 6.53 21.63
CA ALA A 245 0.04 5.08 21.40
C ALA A 245 0.70 4.70 20.07
N SER A 246 1.04 3.43 19.92
CA SER A 246 1.66 2.89 18.69
C SER A 246 0.81 3.13 17.43
N ALA A 247 -0.51 3.15 17.59
CA ALA A 247 -1.48 3.44 16.54
C ALA A 247 -2.75 4.08 17.11
N PHE A 248 -3.41 4.92 16.31
CA PHE A 248 -4.76 5.42 16.56
C PHE A 248 -5.61 5.43 15.28
N PRO A 249 -6.95 5.30 15.40
CA PRO A 249 -7.85 5.26 14.25
C PRO A 249 -8.14 6.66 13.69
N ALA A 250 -8.33 6.73 12.37
CA ALA A 250 -8.79 7.91 11.63
C ALA A 250 -9.50 7.46 10.33
N GLU A 251 -10.08 8.39 9.57
CA GLU A 251 -10.56 8.17 8.19
C GLU A 251 -11.34 6.85 7.99
N LEU A 252 -12.48 6.76 8.65
CA LEU A 252 -13.30 5.56 8.79
C LEU A 252 -14.07 5.23 7.50
N SER A 253 -14.30 3.94 7.26
CA SER A 253 -15.28 3.42 6.30
C SER A 253 -16.16 2.38 6.97
N VAL A 254 -17.39 2.20 6.48
CA VAL A 254 -18.44 1.39 7.12
C VAL A 254 -19.06 0.39 6.15
N ALA A 255 -19.46 -0.77 6.66
CA ALA A 255 -20.35 -1.70 5.98
C ALA A 255 -21.37 -2.25 6.98
N GLU A 256 -22.61 -2.47 6.52
CA GLU A 256 -23.63 -3.15 7.32
C GLU A 256 -23.17 -4.58 7.59
N THR A 257 -23.27 -5.08 8.82
CA THR A 257 -23.09 -6.49 9.18
C THR A 257 -24.39 -7.26 9.06
N THR A 258 -24.33 -8.60 8.93
CA THR A 258 -25.54 -9.43 8.99
C THR A 258 -26.22 -9.23 10.34
N GLY A 259 -27.54 -9.07 10.35
CA GLY A 259 -28.31 -8.72 11.53
C GLY A 259 -28.53 -7.21 11.74
N GLY A 260 -28.04 -6.35 10.83
CA GLY A 260 -28.30 -4.91 10.84
C GLY A 260 -27.38 -4.09 11.76
N GLY A 261 -26.19 -4.60 12.06
CA GLY A 261 -25.13 -3.86 12.74
C GLY A 261 -24.20 -3.13 11.75
N VAL A 262 -23.08 -2.61 12.26
CA VAL A 262 -22.08 -1.88 11.47
C VAL A 262 -20.68 -2.42 11.76
N TYR A 263 -19.97 -2.85 10.72
CA TYR A 263 -18.54 -3.10 10.74
C TYR A 263 -17.83 -1.82 10.29
N VAL A 264 -16.83 -1.41 11.06
CA VAL A 264 -16.06 -0.20 10.79
C VAL A 264 -14.60 -0.58 10.59
N ASN A 265 -14.05 -0.19 9.45
CA ASN A 265 -12.61 -0.26 9.19
C ASN A 265 -12.04 1.16 9.19
N ALA A 266 -10.95 1.36 9.92
CA ALA A 266 -10.31 2.65 10.11
C ALA A 266 -8.86 2.61 9.63
N ARG A 267 -8.39 3.76 9.13
CA ARG A 267 -6.96 3.99 8.94
C ARG A 267 -6.25 3.86 10.28
N SER A 268 -5.14 3.12 10.28
CA SER A 268 -4.15 3.16 11.37
C SER A 268 -3.18 4.32 11.14
N SER A 269 -2.75 5.00 12.20
CA SER A 269 -1.66 5.97 12.13
C SER A 269 -0.28 5.32 12.01
N ALA A 270 -0.16 4.01 12.26
CA ALA A 270 1.11 3.29 12.23
C ALA A 270 1.73 3.29 10.83
N ARG A 271 2.98 3.76 10.75
CA ARG A 271 3.81 3.76 9.53
C ARG A 271 4.77 2.58 9.47
N CYS A 272 4.98 1.96 10.62
CA CYS A 272 5.99 0.96 10.91
C CYS A 272 5.35 -0.32 11.42
N GLY A 273 6.15 -1.38 11.44
CA GLY A 273 5.68 -2.71 11.82
C GLY A 273 5.09 -3.46 10.63
N THR A 274 4.64 -4.68 10.88
CA THR A 274 4.06 -5.54 9.85
C THR A 274 2.68 -6.10 10.20
N GLU A 275 2.09 -5.67 11.33
CA GLU A 275 0.87 -6.27 11.89
C GLU A 275 -0.29 -5.27 12.11
N ASP A 276 -0.02 -3.97 12.35
CA ASP A 276 -1.02 -2.98 12.80
C ASP A 276 -1.42 -1.94 11.74
N HIS A 277 -1.64 -2.39 10.50
CA HIS A 277 -1.82 -1.53 9.33
C HIS A 277 -3.22 -0.94 9.15
N ARG A 278 -4.23 -1.62 9.68
CA ARG A 278 -5.63 -1.18 9.72
C ARG A 278 -6.17 -1.43 11.12
N MET A 279 -7.19 -0.68 11.50
CA MET A 279 -7.93 -0.92 12.74
C MET A 279 -9.40 -1.17 12.44
N ALA A 280 -10.10 -1.88 13.31
CA ALA A 280 -11.54 -2.11 13.17
C ALA A 280 -12.26 -2.09 14.52
N ALA A 281 -13.55 -1.77 14.44
CA ALA A 281 -14.52 -1.86 15.51
C ALA A 281 -15.87 -2.32 14.92
N THR A 282 -16.76 -2.80 15.77
CA THR A 282 -18.13 -3.17 15.39
C THR A 282 -19.13 -2.43 16.26
N SER A 283 -20.35 -2.32 15.75
CA SER A 283 -21.52 -1.80 16.47
C SER A 283 -22.70 -2.72 16.18
N ALA A 284 -23.21 -3.39 17.20
CA ALA A 284 -24.39 -4.24 17.07
C ALA A 284 -25.72 -3.46 17.06
N ASP A 285 -25.71 -2.20 17.48
CA ASP A 285 -26.89 -1.35 17.71
C ASP A 285 -27.10 -0.28 16.62
N GLY A 286 -26.78 -0.65 15.36
CA GLY A 286 -27.01 0.21 14.20
C GLY A 286 -26.18 1.50 14.21
N GLY A 287 -24.98 1.46 14.77
CA GLY A 287 -24.05 2.60 14.83
C GLY A 287 -24.20 3.51 16.05
N THR A 288 -24.96 3.10 17.06
CA THR A 288 -25.21 3.94 18.25
C THR A 288 -24.05 3.88 19.24
N THR A 289 -23.47 2.70 19.47
CA THR A 289 -22.27 2.49 20.30
C THR A 289 -21.30 1.51 19.63
N PHE A 290 -20.00 1.61 19.95
CA PHE A 290 -19.02 0.60 19.56
C PHE A 290 -18.99 -0.52 20.60
N ASP A 291 -19.00 -1.76 20.15
CA ASP A 291 -18.98 -2.96 21.01
C ASP A 291 -17.66 -3.07 21.80
N ALA A 292 -16.57 -2.54 21.23
CA ALA A 292 -15.24 -2.49 21.81
C ALA A 292 -14.41 -1.35 21.19
N PRO A 293 -13.28 -0.93 21.80
CA PRO A 293 -12.33 -0.03 21.16
C PRO A 293 -11.81 -0.58 19.82
N PHE A 294 -11.31 0.32 18.97
CA PHE A 294 -10.62 -0.07 17.74
C PHE A 294 -9.44 -0.99 18.05
N SER A 295 -9.36 -2.10 17.33
CA SER A 295 -8.27 -3.08 17.43
C SER A 295 -7.61 -3.28 16.07
N PRO A 296 -6.31 -3.65 16.01
CA PRO A 296 -5.64 -3.97 14.76
C PRO A 296 -6.37 -5.06 13.97
N VAL A 297 -6.30 -4.99 12.64
CA VAL A 297 -6.80 -6.03 11.72
C VAL A 297 -5.60 -6.78 11.14
N PRO A 298 -5.24 -7.96 11.69
CA PRO A 298 -4.07 -8.69 11.26
C PRO A 298 -4.18 -9.12 9.78
N GLY A 299 -3.05 -9.09 9.08
CA GLY A 299 -2.96 -9.60 7.70
C GLY A 299 -3.55 -8.70 6.62
N LEU A 300 -4.10 -7.53 6.98
CA LEU A 300 -4.60 -6.54 6.03
C LEU A 300 -3.57 -5.42 5.81
N ASP A 301 -2.53 -5.71 5.03
CA ASP A 301 -1.42 -4.78 4.78
C ASP A 301 -1.89 -3.52 4.01
N ALA A 302 -1.68 -2.34 4.61
CA ALA A 302 -1.98 -1.03 4.03
C ALA A 302 -1.14 0.08 4.70
N PRO A 303 -0.77 1.17 3.99
CA PRO A 303 -0.14 2.33 4.62
C PRO A 303 -1.19 3.17 5.38
N PRO A 304 -0.77 4.22 6.12
CA PRO A 304 -1.69 5.20 6.72
C PRO A 304 -2.45 6.01 5.65
N VAL A 305 -3.57 5.47 5.20
CA VAL A 305 -4.41 6.00 4.12
C VAL A 305 -5.88 5.65 4.39
N SER A 306 -6.84 6.46 3.92
CA SER A 306 -8.24 6.05 3.88
C SER A 306 -8.42 4.79 3.01
N GLY A 307 -9.39 3.95 3.35
CA GLY A 307 -9.81 2.80 2.55
C GLY A 307 -11.33 2.77 2.47
N SER A 308 -11.87 2.00 1.53
CA SER A 308 -13.32 1.93 1.30
C SER A 308 -13.84 0.51 1.44
N LEU A 309 -14.93 0.36 2.17
CA LEU A 309 -15.68 -0.89 2.34
C LEU A 309 -16.88 -0.93 1.41
N LEU A 310 -17.22 -2.13 0.94
CA LEU A 310 -18.48 -2.38 0.24
C LEU A 310 -19.02 -3.76 0.61
N ARG A 311 -20.28 -3.82 1.06
CA ARG A 311 -21.04 -5.08 1.14
C ARG A 311 -21.44 -5.49 -0.27
N LEU A 312 -20.88 -6.59 -0.78
CA LEU A 312 -21.25 -7.13 -2.09
C LEU A 312 -22.38 -8.16 -1.96
N HIS A 313 -22.25 -9.10 -1.01
CA HIS A 313 -23.23 -10.16 -0.78
C HIS A 313 -23.49 -10.37 0.70
N ALA A 314 -24.72 -10.77 1.03
CA ALA A 314 -25.11 -11.22 2.36
C ALA A 314 -26.05 -12.42 2.25
N LYS A 315 -25.82 -13.47 3.05
CA LYS A 315 -26.67 -14.67 3.09
C LYS A 315 -28.08 -14.36 3.56
N GLU A 316 -28.23 -13.40 4.48
CA GLU A 316 -29.55 -12.95 4.94
C GLU A 316 -30.40 -12.33 3.82
N SER A 317 -29.75 -11.81 2.78
CA SER A 317 -30.38 -11.30 1.55
C SER A 317 -30.52 -12.36 0.45
N GLY A 318 -30.29 -13.64 0.77
CA GLY A 318 -30.45 -14.77 -0.15
C GLY A 318 -29.23 -15.14 -0.99
N ALA A 319 -28.07 -14.52 -0.74
CA ALA A 319 -26.83 -14.91 -1.42
C ALA A 319 -26.27 -16.24 -0.90
N ALA A 320 -25.45 -16.93 -1.71
CA ALA A 320 -24.82 -18.19 -1.31
C ALA A 320 -23.75 -18.00 -0.20
N GLN A 321 -23.12 -16.83 -0.15
CA GLN A 321 -22.09 -16.50 0.83
C GLN A 321 -22.09 -15.00 1.14
N ASP A 322 -21.61 -14.66 2.33
CA ASP A 322 -21.35 -13.27 2.70
C ASP A 322 -20.06 -12.81 2.03
N ARG A 323 -20.02 -11.57 1.54
CA ARG A 323 -18.81 -11.00 0.95
C ARG A 323 -18.74 -9.49 1.19
N LEU A 324 -17.70 -9.08 1.89
CA LEU A 324 -17.26 -7.69 1.99
C LEU A 324 -16.05 -7.47 1.07
N LEU A 325 -15.96 -6.28 0.48
CA LEU A 325 -14.80 -5.81 -0.25
C LEU A 325 -14.13 -4.67 0.53
N PHE A 326 -12.81 -4.59 0.45
CA PHE A 326 -12.02 -3.49 0.97
C PHE A 326 -11.01 -3.02 -0.08
N SER A 327 -11.05 -1.73 -0.42
CA SER A 327 -10.13 -1.08 -1.36
C SER A 327 -9.15 -0.18 -0.61
N ALA A 328 -7.85 -0.45 -0.77
CA ALA A 328 -6.78 0.44 -0.32
C ALA A 328 -5.46 0.10 -1.02
N PRO A 329 -4.49 1.04 -1.07
CA PRO A 329 -3.10 0.72 -1.37
C PRO A 329 -2.60 -0.40 -0.46
N SER A 330 -2.04 -1.45 -1.04
CA SER A 330 -1.72 -2.69 -0.31
C SER A 330 -0.24 -2.83 0.04
N ARG A 331 0.58 -1.84 -0.32
CA ARG A 331 2.02 -1.84 -0.05
C ARG A 331 2.37 -0.97 1.16
N LEU A 332 3.08 -1.58 2.11
CA LEU A 332 3.61 -0.94 3.32
C LEU A 332 4.73 0.04 3.00
N GLY A 333 5.06 0.95 3.92
CA GLY A 333 6.20 1.83 3.78
C GLY A 333 6.17 2.96 4.81
N PRO A 334 7.24 3.14 5.59
CA PRO A 334 7.30 4.23 6.57
C PRO A 334 7.53 5.59 5.90
N HIS A 335 8.13 5.58 4.71
CA HIS A 335 8.51 6.77 3.98
C HIS A 335 7.49 7.14 2.88
N THR A 336 7.22 8.44 2.72
CA THR A 336 6.26 8.97 1.72
C THR A 336 6.71 8.78 0.27
N LEU A 337 7.97 8.43 0.03
CA LEU A 337 8.44 8.05 -1.32
C LEU A 337 8.00 6.63 -1.69
N GLU A 338 7.74 5.78 -0.70
CA GLU A 338 7.54 4.35 -0.87
C GLU A 338 6.10 3.90 -0.58
N ASP A 339 5.36 4.70 0.18
CA ASP A 339 3.98 4.42 0.57
C ASP A 339 2.95 4.67 -0.55
N ARG A 340 1.71 4.20 -0.31
CA ARG A 340 0.54 4.46 -1.15
C ARG A 340 0.74 3.97 -2.59
N ARG A 341 0.97 2.66 -2.70
CA ARG A 341 1.17 1.92 -3.94
C ARG A 341 0.30 0.67 -4.00
N GLU A 342 0.08 0.21 -5.22
CA GLU A 342 -0.67 -1.01 -5.50
C GLU A 342 -2.06 -0.92 -4.87
N LEU A 343 -2.89 -0.01 -5.40
CA LEU A 343 -4.30 0.02 -5.03
C LEU A 343 -4.91 -1.32 -5.40
N ALA A 344 -5.49 -2.00 -4.41
CA ALA A 344 -6.05 -3.31 -4.61
C ALA A 344 -7.31 -3.51 -3.78
N ILE A 345 -8.08 -4.52 -4.17
CA ILE A 345 -9.31 -4.92 -3.51
C ILE A 345 -9.13 -6.30 -2.91
N ARG A 346 -9.37 -6.40 -1.61
CA ARG A 346 -9.41 -7.67 -0.85
C ARG A 346 -10.84 -8.00 -0.46
N SER A 347 -11.09 -9.28 -0.22
CA SER A 347 -12.39 -9.77 0.23
C SER A 347 -12.33 -10.31 1.65
N SER A 348 -13.43 -10.18 2.39
CA SER A 348 -13.72 -10.91 3.61
C SER A 348 -15.01 -11.69 3.40
N TYR A 349 -15.07 -12.91 3.95
CA TYR A 349 -16.23 -13.82 3.86
C TYR A 349 -16.83 -14.13 5.24
N ASP A 350 -16.41 -13.40 6.27
CA ASP A 350 -16.72 -13.67 7.68
C ASP A 350 -17.02 -12.39 8.48
N GLU A 351 -17.69 -11.42 7.83
CA GLU A 351 -18.10 -10.14 8.41
C GLU A 351 -16.92 -9.23 8.81
N GLY A 352 -15.80 -9.30 8.08
CA GLY A 352 -14.64 -8.44 8.32
C GLY A 352 -13.72 -8.91 9.44
N ARG A 353 -13.97 -10.11 10.01
CA ARG A 353 -13.12 -10.72 11.04
C ARG A 353 -11.77 -11.12 10.47
N THR A 354 -11.74 -11.69 9.26
CA THR A 354 -10.51 -11.98 8.52
C THR A 354 -10.61 -11.48 7.09
N TRP A 355 -9.46 -11.11 6.54
CA TRP A 355 -9.33 -10.65 5.15
C TRP A 355 -8.42 -11.59 4.37
N GLN A 356 -8.81 -11.87 3.14
CA GLN A 356 -8.01 -12.68 2.24
C GLN A 356 -6.68 -11.96 1.90
N THR A 357 -5.57 -12.68 1.98
CA THR A 357 -4.24 -12.16 1.60
C THR A 357 -4.19 -11.87 0.10
N ALA A 358 -4.78 -12.77 -0.69
CA ALA A 358 -4.95 -12.61 -2.12
C ALA A 358 -6.12 -11.68 -2.49
N GLY A 359 -5.86 -10.74 -3.40
CA GLY A 359 -6.81 -9.76 -3.91
C GLY A 359 -6.44 -9.27 -5.30
N THR A 360 -7.16 -8.27 -5.80
CA THR A 360 -7.08 -7.84 -7.20
C THR A 360 -6.54 -6.43 -7.28
N VAL A 361 -5.47 -6.24 -8.04
CA VAL A 361 -4.84 -4.93 -8.21
C VAL A 361 -5.62 -4.10 -9.22
N VAL A 362 -6.08 -2.93 -8.76
CA VAL A 362 -6.76 -1.92 -9.58
C VAL A 362 -5.74 -1.09 -10.34
N THR A 363 -4.67 -0.68 -9.67
CA THR A 363 -3.51 -0.04 -10.32
C THR A 363 -2.22 -0.37 -9.58
N PRO A 364 -1.13 -0.76 -10.28
CA PRO A 364 0.16 -1.05 -9.66
C PRO A 364 0.95 0.23 -9.29
N GLY A 365 0.52 1.39 -9.81
CA GLY A 365 1.17 2.68 -9.60
C GLY A 365 0.99 3.22 -8.19
N ARG A 366 1.41 4.47 -7.99
CA ARG A 366 1.04 5.19 -6.76
C ARG A 366 -0.42 5.60 -6.82
N SER A 367 -1.09 5.39 -5.70
CA SER A 367 -2.50 5.71 -5.53
C SER A 367 -2.78 5.94 -4.06
N GLY A 368 -3.53 7.00 -3.77
CA GLY A 368 -3.94 7.37 -2.42
C GLY A 368 -5.31 6.80 -2.11
N TYR A 369 -6.29 7.68 -2.00
CA TYR A 369 -7.62 7.36 -1.49
C TYR A 369 -8.44 6.70 -2.61
N SER A 370 -9.41 5.89 -2.22
CA SER A 370 -10.32 5.23 -3.15
C SER A 370 -11.70 5.06 -2.52
N ASP A 371 -12.74 5.03 -3.34
CA ASP A 371 -14.09 4.71 -2.92
C ASP A 371 -14.80 3.73 -3.86
N LEU A 372 -15.44 2.71 -3.28
CA LEU A 372 -16.18 1.65 -3.96
C LEU A 372 -17.65 2.01 -4.09
N ALA A 373 -18.31 1.61 -5.18
CA ALA A 373 -19.76 1.66 -5.28
C ALA A 373 -20.32 0.49 -6.11
N PRO A 374 -21.51 -0.04 -5.74
CA PRO A 374 -22.21 -0.99 -6.59
C PRO A 374 -22.86 -0.25 -7.76
N LEU A 375 -22.72 -0.77 -8.98
CA LEU A 375 -23.38 -0.22 -10.16
C LEU A 375 -24.70 -0.95 -10.42
N SER A 376 -25.66 -0.26 -11.04
CA SER A 376 -26.95 -0.85 -11.46
C SER A 376 -26.81 -2.01 -12.45
N SER A 377 -25.67 -2.11 -13.14
CA SER A 377 -25.31 -3.23 -14.00
C SER A 377 -24.88 -4.50 -13.26
N GLY A 378 -24.71 -4.43 -11.93
CA GLY A 378 -24.09 -5.48 -11.12
C GLY A 378 -22.55 -5.46 -11.14
N ALA A 379 -21.95 -4.48 -11.82
CA ALA A 379 -20.51 -4.24 -11.73
C ALA A 379 -20.13 -3.51 -10.42
N ILE A 380 -18.85 -3.52 -10.11
CA ILE A 380 -18.26 -2.81 -8.97
C ILE A 380 -17.43 -1.65 -9.53
N GLY A 381 -17.76 -0.44 -9.12
CA GLY A 381 -17.04 0.78 -9.49
C GLY A 381 -16.02 1.15 -8.44
N VAL A 382 -14.90 1.72 -8.88
CA VAL A 382 -13.85 2.28 -8.02
C VAL A 382 -13.49 3.66 -8.54
N LEU A 383 -13.63 4.68 -7.70
CA LEU A 383 -13.06 6.01 -7.92
C LEU A 383 -11.80 6.14 -7.05
N TYR A 384 -10.65 6.51 -7.62
CA TYR A 384 -9.39 6.52 -6.87
C TYR A 384 -8.42 7.61 -7.29
N GLU A 385 -7.57 8.04 -6.36
CA GLU A 385 -6.50 8.99 -6.61
C GLU A 385 -5.36 8.34 -7.40
N SER A 386 -4.88 8.99 -8.46
CA SER A 386 -3.66 8.56 -9.16
C SER A 386 -3.02 9.73 -9.92
N ALA A 387 -1.69 9.73 -10.02
CA ALA A 387 -0.94 10.74 -10.77
C ALA A 387 0.45 10.21 -11.21
N GLY A 388 0.50 8.99 -11.72
CA GLY A 388 1.75 8.30 -12.04
C GLY A 388 2.57 7.95 -10.79
N ASN A 389 3.61 8.75 -10.50
CA ASN A 389 4.55 8.54 -9.38
C ASN A 389 4.25 9.42 -8.14
N ILE A 390 3.08 10.06 -8.10
CA ILE A 390 2.54 10.76 -6.92
C ILE A 390 1.18 10.13 -6.61
N PRO A 391 0.81 9.92 -5.32
CA PRO A 391 -0.40 9.17 -4.99
C PRO A 391 -1.66 10.05 -5.05
N HIS A 392 -1.53 11.31 -5.46
CA HIS A 392 -2.62 12.28 -5.48
C HIS A 392 -2.39 13.28 -6.62
N SER A 393 -3.42 13.53 -7.43
CA SER A 393 -3.55 14.70 -8.33
C SER A 393 -4.85 14.59 -9.13
N ASP A 394 -5.02 13.45 -9.79
CA ASP A 394 -6.21 13.11 -10.59
C ASP A 394 -7.07 12.12 -9.82
N LEU A 395 -8.36 12.08 -10.14
CA LEU A 395 -9.27 11.00 -9.76
C LEU A 395 -9.68 10.22 -11.01
N VAL A 396 -9.41 8.91 -10.95
CA VAL A 396 -9.66 7.95 -12.02
C VAL A 396 -10.81 7.06 -11.59
N PHE A 397 -11.71 6.78 -12.52
CA PHE A 397 -12.79 5.82 -12.35
C PHE A 397 -12.55 4.58 -13.18
N THR A 398 -12.90 3.45 -12.60
CA THR A 398 -12.85 2.16 -13.27
C THR A 398 -13.92 1.22 -12.75
N SER A 399 -14.28 0.20 -13.53
CA SER A 399 -15.23 -0.82 -13.07
C SER A 399 -14.92 -2.21 -13.61
N PHE A 400 -15.39 -3.21 -12.89
CA PHE A 400 -15.25 -4.62 -13.21
C PHE A 400 -16.43 -5.43 -12.67
N THR A 401 -16.69 -6.58 -13.28
CA THR A 401 -17.62 -7.58 -12.75
C THR A 401 -16.97 -8.34 -11.60
N GLU A 402 -17.78 -8.99 -10.75
CA GLU A 402 -17.25 -9.89 -9.71
C GLU A 402 -16.40 -11.02 -10.29
N ALA A 403 -16.78 -11.57 -11.45
CA ALA A 403 -15.98 -12.59 -12.13
C ALA A 403 -14.60 -12.07 -12.57
N GLN A 404 -14.51 -10.83 -13.04
CA GLN A 404 -13.22 -10.19 -13.36
C GLN A 404 -12.40 -9.92 -12.10
N LEU A 405 -13.05 -9.48 -11.01
CA LEU A 405 -12.40 -9.32 -9.72
C LEU A 405 -11.78 -10.66 -9.30
N ASP A 406 -12.54 -11.75 -9.33
CA ASP A 406 -12.09 -13.07 -8.89
C ASP A 406 -11.00 -13.66 -9.78
N ALA A 407 -11.13 -13.52 -11.10
CA ALA A 407 -10.14 -13.97 -12.06
C ALA A 407 -8.80 -13.22 -11.95
N GLY A 408 -8.83 -11.97 -11.48
CA GLY A 408 -7.63 -11.13 -11.30
C GLY A 408 -6.93 -11.28 -9.95
N ARG A 409 -7.39 -12.18 -9.08
CA ARG A 409 -6.81 -12.35 -7.74
C ARG A 409 -5.37 -12.85 -7.81
N ARG A 410 -4.48 -12.19 -7.06
CA ARG A 410 -3.09 -12.59 -6.83
C ARG A 410 -2.72 -12.37 -5.37
N GLU A 411 -1.66 -13.03 -4.91
CA GLU A 411 -1.13 -12.77 -3.57
C GLU A 411 -0.67 -11.31 -3.47
N LEU A 412 -1.19 -10.58 -2.49
CA LEU A 412 -0.83 -9.16 -2.24
C LEU A 412 0.04 -9.02 -1.01
N ARG A 413 0.03 -10.00 -0.11
CA ARG A 413 0.90 -10.02 1.04
C ARG A 413 2.27 -10.50 0.58
N LEU A 414 3.25 -9.61 0.67
CA LEU A 414 4.62 -9.94 0.26
C LEU A 414 5.22 -11.01 1.17
N PRO A 415 6.03 -11.94 0.62
CA PRO A 415 6.80 -12.87 1.43
C PRO A 415 7.71 -12.12 2.39
N ARG A 416 8.03 -12.74 3.53
CA ARG A 416 8.93 -12.17 4.53
C ARG A 416 10.13 -13.07 4.75
N THR A 417 11.33 -12.50 4.83
CA THR A 417 12.49 -13.20 5.39
C THR A 417 12.53 -12.98 6.90
N LEU A 418 12.83 -14.02 7.65
CA LEU A 418 12.91 -13.94 9.10
C LEU A 418 14.16 -13.19 9.57
N ASP A 419 14.01 -12.41 10.64
CA ASP A 419 15.14 -11.97 11.45
C ASP A 419 15.46 -13.13 12.36
N THR A 420 16.60 -13.75 12.10
CA THR A 420 17.08 -14.95 12.80
C THR A 420 18.06 -14.60 13.92
N GLY A 421 18.11 -13.32 14.31
CA GLY A 421 18.90 -12.83 15.42
C GLY A 421 18.43 -13.41 16.75
N PRO A 422 19.34 -13.57 17.73
CA PRO A 422 19.06 -14.24 19.00
C PRO A 422 18.11 -13.45 19.92
N ASN A 423 17.93 -12.14 19.66
CA ASN A 423 17.22 -11.22 20.55
C ASN A 423 15.74 -11.05 20.23
N GLY A 424 15.22 -11.67 19.17
CA GLY A 424 13.80 -11.64 18.85
C GLY A 424 13.24 -10.25 18.50
N TYR A 425 14.06 -9.34 17.98
CA TYR A 425 13.63 -7.98 17.63
C TYR A 425 12.59 -7.93 16.49
N GLY A 426 12.41 -9.02 15.74
CA GLY A 426 11.38 -9.11 14.71
C GLY A 426 11.64 -8.20 13.50
N ASN A 427 12.91 -7.93 13.17
CA ASN A 427 13.30 -7.09 12.03
C ASN A 427 13.17 -7.84 10.68
N HIS A 428 12.00 -8.43 10.45
CA HIS A 428 11.67 -9.16 9.23
C HIS A 428 11.73 -8.23 8.02
N ALA A 429 12.26 -8.74 6.91
CA ALA A 429 12.33 -7.99 5.66
C ALA A 429 11.24 -8.48 4.70
N LEU A 430 10.45 -7.54 4.17
CA LEU A 430 9.50 -7.79 3.08
C LEU A 430 10.28 -8.02 1.80
N VAL A 431 9.92 -9.06 1.04
CA VAL A 431 10.53 -9.42 -0.24
C VAL A 431 9.73 -8.77 -1.38
N HIS A 432 10.40 -7.96 -2.19
CA HIS A 432 9.84 -7.29 -3.36
C HIS A 432 10.43 -7.87 -4.66
N GLY A 433 9.67 -7.76 -5.75
CA GLY A 433 10.05 -8.31 -7.05
C GLY A 433 9.92 -9.83 -7.10
N GLY A 434 10.80 -10.47 -7.86
CA GLY A 434 11.00 -11.90 -7.95
C GLY A 434 12.14 -12.45 -7.08
N ALA A 435 12.64 -11.67 -6.10
CA ALA A 435 13.74 -12.10 -5.23
C ALA A 435 13.39 -13.41 -4.53
N GLN A 436 14.30 -14.38 -4.64
CA GLN A 436 14.03 -15.76 -4.23
C GLN A 436 15.25 -16.43 -3.58
N LEU A 437 14.97 -17.48 -2.81
CA LEU A 437 16.03 -18.27 -2.16
C LEU A 437 16.84 -19.06 -3.20
N GLY A 438 18.14 -18.80 -3.23
CA GLY A 438 19.17 -19.59 -3.88
C GLY A 438 20.05 -20.35 -2.87
N SER A 439 21.32 -20.53 -3.24
CA SER A 439 22.29 -21.32 -2.46
C SER A 439 23.62 -20.60 -2.24
N ARG A 440 24.19 -20.77 -1.04
CA ARG A 440 25.59 -20.47 -0.71
C ARG A 440 26.21 -21.70 -0.03
N GLY A 441 26.99 -22.48 -0.78
CA GLY A 441 27.47 -23.78 -0.29
C GLY A 441 26.30 -24.72 0.01
N SER A 442 26.27 -25.29 1.23
CA SER A 442 25.13 -26.06 1.75
C SER A 442 24.02 -25.18 2.35
N GLY A 443 24.26 -23.88 2.51
CA GLY A 443 23.30 -22.90 3.03
C GLY A 443 22.42 -22.26 1.95
N LYS A 444 21.56 -21.35 2.40
CA LYS A 444 20.68 -20.55 1.54
C LYS A 444 21.25 -19.15 1.37
N ALA A 445 20.79 -18.46 0.34
CA ALA A 445 21.09 -17.05 0.08
C ALA A 445 19.91 -16.43 -0.66
N MET A 446 19.78 -15.12 -0.67
CA MET A 446 18.81 -14.44 -1.52
C MET A 446 19.44 -14.10 -2.88
N THR A 447 18.72 -14.35 -3.98
CA THR A 447 19.14 -13.98 -5.33
C THR A 447 18.33 -12.80 -5.85
N PHE A 448 19.01 -11.88 -6.55
CA PHE A 448 18.47 -10.65 -7.09
C PHE A 448 18.81 -10.56 -8.58
N ASP A 449 17.84 -10.20 -9.41
CA ASP A 449 17.99 -10.12 -10.86
C ASP A 449 18.45 -8.74 -11.38
N GLY A 450 18.34 -7.70 -10.56
CA GLY A 450 18.67 -6.31 -10.90
C GLY A 450 17.60 -5.54 -11.67
N GLN A 451 16.36 -6.05 -11.73
CA GLN A 451 15.25 -5.39 -12.43
C GLN A 451 14.25 -4.76 -11.46
N ASP A 452 13.77 -5.52 -10.47
CA ASP A 452 12.82 -5.04 -9.46
C ASP A 452 12.98 -5.72 -8.08
N ASP A 453 14.00 -6.55 -7.92
CA ASP A 453 14.30 -7.34 -6.72
C ASP A 453 14.95 -6.53 -5.60
N TYR A 454 14.37 -6.57 -4.41
CA TYR A 454 14.95 -6.03 -3.17
C TYR A 454 14.19 -6.52 -1.94
N LEU A 455 14.77 -6.34 -0.76
CA LEU A 455 14.09 -6.55 0.51
C LEU A 455 14.05 -5.25 1.28
N ARG A 456 13.09 -5.17 2.20
CA ARG A 456 12.88 -3.97 2.99
C ARG A 456 12.42 -4.29 4.40
N VAL A 457 13.17 -3.81 5.37
CA VAL A 457 12.82 -3.87 6.79
C VAL A 457 12.04 -2.59 7.11
N VAL A 458 10.80 -2.75 7.57
CA VAL A 458 9.86 -1.65 7.85
C VAL A 458 9.39 -1.63 9.31
N SER A 459 10.04 -2.40 10.20
CA SER A 459 9.73 -2.45 11.63
C SER A 459 9.94 -1.11 12.33
N CYS A 460 10.88 -0.29 11.84
CA CYS A 460 11.37 0.92 12.50
C CYS A 460 11.81 0.68 13.96
N SER A 461 12.24 -0.55 14.26
CA SER A 461 12.57 -0.98 15.63
C SER A 461 13.67 -0.11 16.23
N ASP A 462 13.55 0.21 17.52
CA ASP A 462 14.59 0.91 18.26
C ASP A 462 15.92 0.15 18.25
N SER A 463 15.90 -1.18 18.07
CA SER A 463 17.14 -1.97 17.93
C SER A 463 17.95 -1.54 16.70
N LEU A 464 17.30 -1.07 15.64
CA LEU A 464 17.95 -0.57 14.42
C LEU A 464 18.27 0.93 14.46
N ARG A 465 18.10 1.61 15.59
CA ARG A 465 18.61 2.98 15.79
C ARG A 465 20.08 2.92 16.20
N LEU A 466 20.99 3.02 15.23
CA LEU A 466 22.44 2.93 15.47
C LEU A 466 22.99 4.13 16.26
N GLY A 467 22.26 5.24 16.30
CA GLY A 467 22.63 6.41 17.09
C GLY A 467 23.94 7.06 16.64
N ALA A 468 24.63 7.65 17.62
CA ALA A 468 25.97 8.20 17.46
C ALA A 468 27.08 7.18 17.73
N ASP A 469 26.70 5.95 18.08
CA ASP A 469 27.60 4.93 18.60
C ASP A 469 28.40 4.23 17.49
N ASP A 470 29.36 3.42 17.93
CA ASP A 470 30.09 2.50 17.08
C ASP A 470 29.17 1.36 16.64
N PHE A 471 29.41 0.81 15.44
CA PHE A 471 28.60 -0.30 14.92
C PHE A 471 29.41 -1.16 13.94
N THR A 472 28.90 -2.36 13.68
CA THR A 472 29.40 -3.23 12.61
C THR A 472 28.26 -3.70 11.73
N LEU A 473 28.49 -3.67 10.42
CA LEU A 473 27.65 -4.34 9.44
C LEU A 473 28.47 -5.41 8.71
N THR A 474 27.93 -6.62 8.61
CA THR A 474 28.50 -7.69 7.81
C THR A 474 27.51 -8.16 6.74
N ALA A 475 28.02 -8.58 5.59
CA ALA A 475 27.22 -9.23 4.57
C ALA A 475 28.08 -10.11 3.66
N TRP A 476 27.55 -11.26 3.27
CA TRP A 476 28.05 -12.01 2.13
C TRP A 476 27.41 -11.50 0.85
N PHE A 477 28.22 -11.34 -0.19
CA PHE A 477 27.75 -10.88 -1.50
C PHE A 477 28.47 -11.62 -2.64
N ARG A 478 27.80 -11.73 -3.79
CA ARG A 478 28.34 -12.31 -5.02
C ARG A 478 27.74 -11.61 -6.23
N HIS A 479 28.55 -11.14 -7.16
CA HIS A 479 28.09 -10.63 -8.46
C HIS A 479 29.16 -10.76 -9.55
N THR A 480 28.74 -10.59 -10.81
CA THR A 480 29.61 -10.57 -12.00
C THR A 480 29.49 -9.27 -12.81
N ALA A 481 28.68 -8.33 -12.31
CA ALA A 481 28.47 -7.03 -12.93
C ALA A 481 29.79 -6.28 -13.18
N THR A 482 29.86 -5.57 -14.31
CA THR A 482 31.02 -4.75 -14.71
C THR A 482 30.75 -3.25 -14.66
N THR A 483 29.49 -2.83 -14.50
CA THR A 483 29.04 -1.43 -14.47
C THR A 483 27.95 -1.18 -13.43
N GLY A 484 27.60 0.09 -13.18
CA GLY A 484 26.53 0.48 -12.26
C GLY A 484 26.93 0.51 -10.78
N ALA A 485 25.96 0.88 -9.94
CA ALA A 485 26.05 0.81 -8.48
C ALA A 485 25.07 -0.28 -7.99
N LEU A 486 25.56 -1.15 -7.13
CA LEU A 486 24.85 -2.33 -6.61
C LEU A 486 24.71 -2.21 -5.10
N PRO A 487 23.63 -1.59 -4.58
CA PRO A 487 23.40 -1.49 -3.15
C PRO A 487 23.34 -2.87 -2.51
N ILE A 488 24.20 -3.15 -1.53
CA ILE A 488 24.11 -4.35 -0.71
C ILE A 488 23.09 -4.08 0.41
N VAL A 489 23.26 -2.94 1.08
CA VAL A 489 22.36 -2.48 2.15
C VAL A 489 22.39 -0.96 2.24
N TRP A 490 21.24 -0.38 2.54
CA TRP A 490 21.04 1.05 2.70
C TRP A 490 20.06 1.30 3.85
N GLY A 491 20.53 1.94 4.92
CA GLY A 491 19.69 2.31 6.04
C GLY A 491 19.27 3.76 5.99
N TYR A 492 18.03 4.01 6.41
CA TYR A 492 17.49 5.33 6.70
C TYR A 492 17.18 6.17 5.44
N GLY A 493 17.68 7.41 5.36
CA GLY A 493 17.41 8.31 4.25
C GLY A 493 18.40 8.18 3.10
N MET A 494 18.37 9.16 2.19
CA MET A 494 19.25 9.21 1.03
C MET A 494 19.52 10.64 0.58
N GLY A 495 20.71 10.89 0.04
CA GLY A 495 21.14 12.23 -0.43
C GLY A 495 22.01 12.97 0.58
N SER A 496 22.59 14.10 0.18
CA SER A 496 23.54 14.86 1.01
C SER A 496 22.84 15.52 2.20
N GLY A 497 23.45 15.44 3.39
CA GLY A 497 22.90 16.04 4.61
C GLY A 497 21.70 15.30 5.16
N VAL A 498 21.49 14.05 4.73
CA VAL A 498 20.45 13.16 5.23
C VAL A 498 21.09 12.03 6.00
N ARG A 499 20.64 11.82 7.23
CA ARG A 499 21.09 10.74 8.10
C ARG A 499 20.92 9.37 7.43
N GLN A 500 22.04 8.69 7.19
CA GLN A 500 22.06 7.42 6.46
C GLN A 500 23.36 6.63 6.68
N PHE A 501 23.30 5.34 6.34
CA PHE A 501 24.47 4.53 6.04
C PHE A 501 24.20 3.63 4.85
N TRP A 502 25.24 3.26 4.12
CA TRP A 502 25.10 2.28 3.04
C TRP A 502 26.42 1.55 2.74
N LEU A 503 26.28 0.39 2.12
CA LEU A 503 27.36 -0.42 1.54
C LEU A 503 26.92 -0.85 0.15
N ARG A 504 27.78 -0.66 -0.86
CA ARG A 504 27.48 -1.02 -2.25
C ARG A 504 28.72 -1.39 -3.04
N ALA A 505 28.55 -2.23 -4.06
CA ALA A 505 29.58 -2.48 -5.06
C ALA A 505 29.43 -1.53 -6.25
N GLU A 506 30.56 -1.05 -6.79
CA GLU A 506 30.64 -0.17 -7.95
C GLU A 506 31.67 -0.71 -8.94
N PRO A 507 31.32 -1.76 -9.71
CA PRO A 507 32.26 -2.41 -10.63
C PRO A 507 32.81 -1.48 -11.71
N GLY A 508 32.06 -0.48 -12.16
CA GLY A 508 32.57 0.54 -13.09
C GLY A 508 33.67 1.43 -12.49
N ARG A 509 33.81 1.45 -11.16
CA ARG A 509 34.88 2.14 -10.44
C ARG A 509 35.91 1.18 -9.83
N GLY A 510 35.73 -0.13 -10.01
CA GLY A 510 36.59 -1.16 -9.43
C GLY A 510 36.62 -1.13 -7.90
N ALA A 511 35.51 -0.85 -7.22
CA ALA A 511 35.49 -0.74 -5.76
C ALA A 511 34.19 -1.27 -5.13
N VAL A 512 34.30 -1.69 -3.87
CA VAL A 512 33.20 -1.71 -2.89
C VAL A 512 33.34 -0.45 -2.06
N ARG A 513 32.22 0.24 -1.82
CA ARG A 513 32.17 1.51 -1.09
C ARG A 513 31.16 1.43 0.03
N ALA A 514 31.47 2.13 1.10
CA ALA A 514 30.53 2.38 2.18
C ALA A 514 30.59 3.84 2.61
N ALA A 515 29.48 4.36 3.10
CA ALA A 515 29.42 5.70 3.66
C ALA A 515 28.46 5.80 4.84
N ILE A 516 28.66 6.86 5.61
CA ILE A 516 27.77 7.34 6.66
C ILE A 516 27.56 8.85 6.51
N ASP A 517 26.38 9.33 6.89
CA ASP A 517 26.05 10.76 6.96
C ASP A 517 25.28 11.01 8.27
N THR A 518 25.68 12.04 9.03
CA THR A 518 25.07 12.42 10.32
C THR A 518 23.99 13.49 10.18
N GLY A 519 23.70 13.91 8.95
CA GLY A 519 22.90 15.07 8.60
C GLY A 519 23.71 16.37 8.51
N THR A 520 24.91 16.39 9.09
CA THR A 520 25.80 17.57 9.10
C THR A 520 27.21 17.26 8.60
N ALA A 521 27.61 15.99 8.57
CA ALA A 521 28.90 15.56 8.11
C ALA A 521 28.82 14.18 7.43
N TYR A 522 29.67 13.99 6.43
CA TYR A 522 29.70 12.81 5.58
C TYR A 522 31.10 12.16 5.62
N ALA A 523 31.14 10.83 5.65
CA ALA A 523 32.37 10.06 5.44
C ALA A 523 32.11 8.87 4.56
N GLU A 524 33.11 8.52 3.75
CA GLU A 524 33.10 7.33 2.91
C GLU A 524 34.44 6.59 2.97
N VAL A 525 34.39 5.31 2.66
CA VAL A 525 35.55 4.43 2.54
C VAL A 525 35.37 3.52 1.32
N ARG A 526 36.48 3.17 0.66
CA ARG A 526 36.45 2.34 -0.55
C ARG A 526 37.60 1.35 -0.60
N THR A 527 37.33 0.18 -1.16
CA THR A 527 38.36 -0.81 -1.51
C THR A 527 39.00 -0.48 -2.86
N THR A 528 39.94 -1.33 -3.29
CA THR A 528 40.62 -1.26 -4.61
C THR A 528 40.13 -2.32 -5.61
N SER A 529 39.10 -3.09 -5.24
CA SER A 529 38.43 -4.08 -6.09
C SER A 529 36.93 -4.06 -5.85
N SER A 530 36.15 -4.32 -6.90
CA SER A 530 34.71 -4.53 -6.81
C SER A 530 34.30 -5.96 -6.47
N TYR A 531 35.25 -6.91 -6.44
CA TYR A 531 34.97 -8.31 -6.11
C TYR A 531 33.86 -8.92 -6.98
N ASN A 532 33.95 -8.66 -8.29
CA ASN A 532 32.99 -9.06 -9.32
C ASN A 532 33.40 -10.33 -10.09
N ASP A 533 34.14 -11.24 -9.44
CA ASP A 533 34.67 -12.47 -10.04
C ASP A 533 33.67 -13.65 -10.01
N GLY A 534 32.45 -13.41 -9.52
CA GLY A 534 31.41 -14.42 -9.37
C GLY A 534 31.57 -15.35 -8.16
N GLN A 535 32.55 -15.10 -7.29
CA GLN A 535 32.70 -15.80 -6.01
C GLN A 535 31.94 -15.09 -4.89
N TRP A 536 31.70 -15.82 -3.80
CA TRP A 536 31.15 -15.26 -2.58
C TRP A 536 32.25 -14.54 -1.79
N HIS A 537 31.99 -13.29 -1.42
CA HIS A 537 32.88 -12.46 -0.63
C HIS A 537 32.16 -11.95 0.62
N HIS A 538 32.90 -11.76 1.71
CA HIS A 538 32.36 -11.26 2.98
C HIS A 538 32.85 -9.85 3.26
N ALA A 539 31.94 -8.87 3.28
CA ALA A 539 32.23 -7.50 3.63
C ALA A 539 32.02 -7.24 5.13
N VAL A 540 32.89 -6.41 5.71
CA VAL A 540 32.79 -5.91 7.08
C VAL A 540 32.96 -4.40 7.07
N LEU A 541 31.88 -3.67 7.36
CA LEU A 541 31.86 -2.22 7.56
C LEU A 541 31.81 -1.93 9.06
N LYS A 542 32.72 -1.08 9.57
CA LYS A 542 32.69 -0.67 10.97
C LYS A 542 32.85 0.85 11.12
N ARG A 543 32.07 1.43 12.03
CA ARG A 543 32.41 2.71 12.66
C ARG A 543 33.01 2.40 14.02
N GLN A 544 34.23 2.86 14.26
CA GLN A 544 34.92 2.67 15.53
C GLN A 544 35.84 3.83 15.84
N ALA A 545 35.69 4.43 17.02
CA ALA A 545 36.63 5.43 17.55
C ALA A 545 37.01 6.53 16.54
N GLY A 546 36.00 7.11 15.87
CA GLY A 546 36.19 8.18 14.88
C GLY A 546 36.75 7.72 13.53
N ARG A 547 36.70 6.42 13.22
CA ARG A 547 37.11 5.85 11.94
C ARG A 547 35.97 5.08 11.29
N LEU A 548 35.83 5.23 9.98
CA LEU A 548 34.99 4.37 9.15
C LEU A 548 35.92 3.40 8.44
N THR A 549 35.66 2.11 8.55
CA THR A 549 36.52 1.06 8.00
C THR A 549 35.73 0.07 7.18
N LEU A 550 36.37 -0.45 6.12
CA LEU A 550 35.80 -1.46 5.24
C LEU A 550 36.88 -2.49 4.92
N ALA A 551 36.57 -3.77 5.15
CA ALA A 551 37.40 -4.89 4.76
C ALA A 551 36.55 -5.93 4.02
N VAL A 552 37.16 -6.64 3.08
CA VAL A 552 36.54 -7.77 2.39
C VAL A 552 37.41 -9.01 2.59
N ASP A 553 36.76 -10.13 2.88
CA ASP A 553 37.36 -11.45 3.13
C ASP A 553 38.39 -11.50 4.26
N GLY A 554 38.38 -10.54 5.18
CA GLY A 554 39.40 -10.42 6.23
C GLY A 554 40.77 -9.99 5.70
N GLY A 555 40.81 -9.43 4.49
CA GLY A 555 42.00 -8.83 3.90
C GLY A 555 42.30 -7.43 4.44
N GLN A 556 42.91 -6.59 3.60
CA GLN A 556 43.26 -5.21 3.95
C GLN A 556 42.04 -4.41 4.45
N GLU A 557 42.21 -3.74 5.59
CA GLU A 557 41.24 -2.78 6.10
C GLU A 557 41.52 -1.40 5.49
N PHE A 558 40.54 -0.88 4.75
CA PHE A 558 40.55 0.49 4.25
C PHE A 558 39.88 1.38 5.30
N ALA A 559 40.35 2.62 5.43
CA ALA A 559 39.85 3.52 6.47
C ALA A 559 39.76 4.97 6.01
N SER A 560 38.81 5.70 6.59
CA SER A 560 38.71 7.15 6.57
C SER A 560 38.30 7.66 7.96
N ALA A 561 38.42 8.97 8.17
CA ALA A 561 37.87 9.59 9.38
C ALA A 561 36.34 9.50 9.34
N ALA A 562 35.72 9.02 10.41
CA ALA A 562 34.28 9.06 10.60
C ALA A 562 33.90 10.29 11.42
N PRO A 563 32.89 11.09 10.98
CA PRO A 563 32.37 12.16 11.81
C PRO A 563 31.78 11.60 13.10
N ALA A 564 31.78 12.42 14.15
CA ALA A 564 30.95 12.18 15.34
C ALA A 564 29.49 12.55 15.05
N GLY A 565 28.56 11.99 15.83
CA GLY A 565 27.14 12.32 15.74
C GLY A 565 26.27 11.18 15.23
N ASP A 566 24.96 11.40 15.35
CA ASP A 566 23.91 10.43 15.13
C ASP A 566 23.61 10.24 13.64
N ILE A 567 23.62 8.98 13.18
CA ILE A 567 23.31 8.61 11.79
C ILE A 567 21.87 8.13 11.62
N THR A 568 21.09 8.05 12.70
CA THR A 568 19.70 7.58 12.70
C THR A 568 18.72 8.74 12.60
N PRO A 569 17.71 8.70 11.73
CA PRO A 569 16.65 9.70 11.68
C PRO A 569 15.84 9.77 12.98
N THR A 570 15.32 10.95 13.30
CA THR A 570 14.35 11.12 14.39
C THR A 570 12.97 10.58 14.00
N ALA A 571 12.63 10.62 12.71
CA ALA A 571 11.40 10.07 12.16
C ALA A 571 11.49 8.55 11.92
N ASP A 572 10.37 7.98 11.48
CA ASP A 572 10.27 6.61 11.00
C ASP A 572 11.22 6.35 9.82
N PHE A 573 11.71 5.10 9.72
CA PHE A 573 12.75 4.75 8.76
C PHE A 573 12.58 3.32 8.22
N SER A 574 13.22 3.05 7.09
CA SER A 574 13.35 1.70 6.53
C SER A 574 14.83 1.35 6.33
N VAL A 575 15.13 0.05 6.22
CA VAL A 575 16.42 -0.45 5.75
C VAL A 575 16.16 -1.26 4.49
N HIS A 576 16.84 -0.90 3.41
CA HIS A 576 16.77 -1.56 2.12
C HIS A 576 17.95 -2.51 1.95
N ILE A 577 17.66 -3.70 1.43
CA ILE A 577 18.66 -4.70 1.06
C ILE A 577 18.51 -4.91 -0.43
N GLY A 578 19.58 -4.67 -1.18
CA GLY A 578 19.56 -4.83 -2.63
C GLY A 578 19.07 -3.62 -3.44
N ALA A 579 18.65 -2.52 -2.82
CA ALA A 579 18.17 -1.33 -3.53
C ALA A 579 18.54 -0.02 -2.83
N ARG A 580 18.59 1.07 -3.60
CA ARG A 580 18.59 2.44 -3.05
C ARG A 580 17.16 2.81 -2.61
N PRO A 581 16.97 3.59 -1.51
CA PRO A 581 15.66 3.76 -0.89
C PRO A 581 14.55 4.38 -1.76
N ASP A 582 14.90 5.10 -2.83
CA ASP A 582 13.92 5.74 -3.71
C ASP A 582 13.39 4.83 -4.82
N PHE A 583 13.85 3.58 -4.94
CA PHE A 583 13.29 2.62 -5.91
C PHE A 583 11.82 2.27 -5.56
N PRO A 584 10.89 2.18 -6.54
CA PRO A 584 11.05 2.30 -8.00
C PRO A 584 10.90 3.73 -8.56
N ASN A 585 10.90 4.77 -7.72
CA ASN A 585 10.79 6.18 -8.14
C ASN A 585 12.13 6.83 -8.51
N GLN A 586 13.12 6.05 -8.90
CA GLN A 586 14.42 6.61 -9.25
C GLN A 586 14.31 7.53 -10.46
N PRO A 587 15.11 8.61 -10.54
CA PRO A 587 15.17 9.45 -11.72
C PRO A 587 15.47 8.63 -12.98
N ALA A 588 14.95 9.06 -14.13
CA ALA A 588 15.20 8.38 -15.40
C ALA A 588 16.71 8.21 -15.65
N GLY A 589 17.12 7.00 -16.05
CA GLY A 589 18.52 6.64 -16.26
C GLY A 589 19.29 6.25 -14.98
N VAL A 590 18.63 6.30 -13.82
CA VAL A 590 19.17 5.76 -12.56
C VAL A 590 18.47 4.44 -12.26
N THR A 591 19.26 3.38 -12.11
CA THR A 591 18.78 2.07 -11.63
C THR A 591 19.83 1.50 -10.70
N GLU A 592 19.66 1.76 -9.40
CA GLU A 592 20.53 1.24 -8.35
C GLU A 592 19.85 0.06 -7.65
N LEU A 593 19.99 -1.10 -8.30
CA LEU A 593 19.53 -2.40 -7.82
C LEU A 593 20.70 -3.39 -7.82
N PHE A 594 20.71 -4.25 -6.82
CA PHE A 594 21.64 -5.36 -6.73
C PHE A 594 21.28 -6.44 -7.73
N ARG A 595 22.30 -7.06 -8.33
CA ARG A 595 22.14 -8.21 -9.21
C ARG A 595 23.20 -9.24 -8.89
N GLY A 596 22.78 -10.39 -8.39
CA GLY A 596 23.68 -11.36 -7.79
C GLY A 596 23.05 -12.10 -6.62
N GLY A 597 23.89 -12.48 -5.64
CA GLY A 597 23.43 -13.09 -4.39
C GLY A 597 23.86 -12.27 -3.17
N LEU A 598 22.99 -12.20 -2.16
CA LEU A 598 23.30 -11.68 -0.83
C LEU A 598 22.98 -12.75 0.22
N ASP A 599 23.75 -12.78 1.30
CA ASP A 599 23.50 -13.68 2.41
C ASP A 599 24.06 -13.16 3.74
N ASP A 600 23.52 -13.68 4.84
CA ASP A 600 23.98 -13.47 6.21
C ASP A 600 24.31 -12.01 6.53
N LEU A 601 23.34 -11.13 6.23
CA LEU A 601 23.45 -9.71 6.54
C LEU A 601 23.18 -9.51 8.04
N ARG A 602 24.16 -8.94 8.75
CA ARG A 602 24.07 -8.70 10.20
C ARG A 602 24.40 -7.27 10.56
N VAL A 603 23.74 -6.78 11.60
CA VAL A 603 24.00 -5.47 12.20
C VAL A 603 24.29 -5.66 13.68
N PHE A 604 25.40 -5.10 14.15
CA PHE A 604 25.82 -5.13 15.55
C PHE A 604 25.92 -3.72 16.11
N GLY A 605 25.50 -3.55 17.37
CA GLY A 605 25.53 -2.29 18.13
C GLY A 605 26.90 -1.83 18.62
N ARG A 606 27.96 -2.49 18.15
CA ARG A 606 29.35 -2.13 18.44
C ARG A 606 30.28 -2.52 17.30
N ALA A 607 31.51 -2.02 17.37
CA ALA A 607 32.59 -2.51 16.54
C ALA A 607 32.98 -3.96 16.94
N LEU A 608 33.00 -4.87 15.97
CA LEU A 608 33.53 -6.22 16.13
C LEU A 608 35.06 -6.21 16.03
N THR A 609 35.70 -7.04 16.85
CA THR A 609 37.13 -7.36 16.71
C THR A 609 37.38 -8.15 15.42
N ALA A 610 38.64 -8.17 14.96
CA ALA A 610 39.02 -8.97 13.79
C ALA A 610 38.73 -10.47 13.98
N GLN A 611 38.89 -10.99 15.21
CA GLN A 611 38.58 -12.38 15.53
C GLN A 611 37.09 -12.67 15.46
N GLU A 612 36.25 -11.79 16.01
CA GLU A 612 34.79 -11.90 15.93
C GLU A 612 34.31 -11.83 14.48
N ALA A 613 34.81 -10.87 13.70
CA ALA A 613 34.47 -10.75 12.28
C ALA A 613 34.88 -12.00 11.47
N SER A 614 36.03 -12.60 11.79
CA SER A 614 36.48 -13.87 11.19
C SER A 614 35.56 -15.05 11.55
N ARG A 615 35.07 -15.10 12.80
CA ARG A 615 34.07 -16.09 13.22
C ARG A 615 32.74 -15.92 12.49
N VAL A 616 32.25 -14.69 12.36
CA VAL A 616 31.02 -14.40 11.57
C VAL A 616 31.21 -14.85 10.13
N LYS A 617 32.33 -14.51 9.49
CA LYS A 617 32.70 -15.00 8.15
C LYS A 617 32.63 -16.53 8.10
N SER A 618 33.14 -17.23 9.11
CA SER A 618 33.14 -18.68 9.16
C SER A 618 31.78 -19.31 9.48
N GLY A 619 30.71 -18.50 9.63
CA GLY A 619 29.34 -18.95 9.85
C GLY A 619 28.94 -19.08 11.33
N ALA A 620 29.73 -18.55 12.26
CA ALA A 620 29.38 -18.57 13.68
C ALA A 620 28.08 -17.77 13.95
N LEU A 621 27.20 -18.32 14.77
CA LEU A 621 25.89 -17.73 15.10
C LEU A 621 25.84 -17.16 16.53
N ASP A 622 26.93 -17.29 17.28
CA ASP A 622 27.09 -16.99 18.71
C ASP A 622 28.10 -15.86 18.95
N VAL A 623 28.22 -14.93 18.00
CA VAL A 623 29.16 -13.81 18.07
C VAL A 623 28.42 -12.56 18.49
N ALA A 624 28.81 -11.98 19.63
CA ALA A 624 28.27 -10.70 20.10
C ALA A 624 26.74 -10.68 20.14
N ASN A 625 26.11 -11.78 20.56
CA ASN A 625 24.66 -11.95 20.49
C ASN A 625 23.92 -10.83 21.24
N GLU A 626 24.48 -10.37 22.36
CA GLU A 626 23.96 -9.24 23.14
C GLU A 626 23.91 -7.92 22.36
N GLU A 627 24.75 -7.77 21.33
CA GLU A 627 24.83 -6.58 20.47
C GLU A 627 24.23 -6.80 19.07
N GLU A 628 23.79 -8.00 18.73
CA GLU A 628 23.27 -8.29 17.40
C GLU A 628 21.83 -7.78 17.24
N ARG A 629 21.69 -6.72 16.44
CA ARG A 629 20.44 -5.97 16.24
C ARG A 629 19.56 -6.54 15.15
N MET A 630 20.14 -7.28 14.20
CA MET A 630 19.42 -7.95 13.11
C MET A 630 20.32 -9.01 12.44
N ARG A 631 19.73 -10.15 12.04
CA ARG A 631 20.37 -11.18 11.20
C ARG A 631 19.42 -11.70 10.13
N LEU A 632 19.70 -11.36 8.87
CA LEU A 632 19.01 -11.91 7.71
C LEU A 632 19.87 -13.02 7.08
N GLY A 633 19.66 -14.26 7.56
CA GLY A 633 20.37 -15.46 7.09
C GLY A 633 19.63 -16.25 6.00
N PHE A 634 18.49 -15.74 5.51
CA PHE A 634 17.71 -16.28 4.39
C PHE A 634 17.43 -17.81 4.44
N SER A 635 17.18 -18.36 5.64
CA SER A 635 16.93 -19.80 5.82
C SER A 635 15.55 -20.25 5.30
N SER A 636 14.56 -19.35 5.30
CA SER A 636 13.20 -19.57 4.81
C SER A 636 12.53 -18.25 4.39
N MET A 637 11.47 -18.35 3.60
CA MET A 637 10.52 -17.27 3.32
C MET A 637 9.15 -17.71 3.82
N GLY A 638 8.47 -16.84 4.56
CA GLY A 638 7.13 -17.06 5.11
C GLY A 638 6.06 -16.20 4.45
#